data_AF-A0A0B2XIP9-F1
#
_entry.id   AF-A0A0B2XIP9-F1
#
_cell.length_a   1.000
_cell.length_b   1.000
_cell.length_c   1.000
_cell.angle_alpha   90.00
_cell.angle_beta   90.00
_cell.angle_gamma   90.00
#
_symmetry.space_group_name_H-M   'P 1'
#
loop_
_entity.id
_entity.type
_entity.pdbx_description
1 polymer ?
#
loop_
_entity_poly.entity_id
_entity_poly.type
_entity_poly.pdbx_seq_one_letter_code
_entity_poly.pdbx_strand_id
1 'polypeptide(L)'
;MGDEVDRPPYRLTKRQSKAYDKFADTTAMVLEDTGQRRDATEERMDRLALELTAALLDHQSRQSHYDSAIISGLAVMGLRDDTGWVEAINYTPIYSAVIKVARMLVVYQSVIQREDEVVELTKKMNEDDAHEEATAIFTIVREKVQRFMTRTTDSPSALPTPMDWIYECRTYGMHIRFNTPAGGTIDWEGERIKHRDIKFTMNQLSQMLHTSVDEARGLLAQLTMVEKEGVEGLPTIEWAKMEDDHGDDRVGYSFLQDKRNAWLDKGHDWVLRRIVGSNAQKKAWFSEGVSDANPYKHSAVRKYGRAVEQFRERLWMIVRSTEILGIRYVNTINGGVRNILAHNKMMCFVTSYHKNFRQSGQTKVIHRYLPREVGELLVWYLWLALPFWQQVQGIVKDADNRSPFLWSDEVVSRAGGEGETERGERQRKEQEEGEWSEGAGQGREQGEGEEDMTETAGFKDWIKERKWTSDRARRIMQRHSERLMETKLGLSAWRQMAIAISNRYLHKAFKEEGFGDEDEDEVEDDPADLQAGHGTHVAGMIYARELQQGNFGTATRREQFRAVSRRWHRFLGFGAEDWGGTESGMKRQRDPFEAAREEARFRRFSRLQQVDMRGQLRMMMGEKAEFRGQQEMVIRSIVRGESPVVQITGTGGGKSLSFMLPAYCSPEGTAIVIVPLVSLREDLHDQCNKSMIESHIWRSRGGNRLATITFVTPESAVTKAFRDYVNWLQSRQALDRIVVDECHVLLDGNDQFRPKLQELGPILKDWCVQKVFLTATLPPGEDAEFFRVAGLGLTLRTGSRQSAQRQTSMRRRKTGKYVRWCGGGWSITPTEGLLYTPGRQTE
;
A
#
# COMPACT_ATOMS: atom_id res chain seq x y z
N MET A 1 -52.17 16.09 0.57
CA MET A 1 -53.06 15.84 1.71
C MET A 1 -53.76 14.52 1.43
N GLY A 2 -53.17 13.42 1.90
CA GLY A 2 -53.81 12.10 1.91
C GLY A 2 -54.32 11.85 3.32
N ASP A 3 -55.54 11.32 3.41
CA ASP A 3 -56.35 11.20 4.62
C ASP A 3 -55.58 10.76 5.87
N GLU A 4 -55.72 11.54 6.95
CA GLU A 4 -55.24 11.24 8.31
C GLU A 4 -55.94 10.02 8.95
N VAL A 5 -56.89 9.39 8.25
CA VAL A 5 -57.86 8.45 8.85
C VAL A 5 -57.38 6.99 8.87
N ASP A 6 -56.35 6.61 8.11
CA ASP A 6 -55.91 5.20 7.98
C ASP A 6 -54.54 4.87 8.64
N ARG A 7 -53.95 5.79 9.41
CA ARG A 7 -52.74 5.45 10.19
C ARG A 7 -53.14 4.66 11.43
N PRO A 8 -52.62 3.42 11.64
CA PRO A 8 -52.82 2.71 12.89
C PRO A 8 -52.39 3.61 14.06
N PRO A 9 -53.17 3.73 15.13
CA PRO A 9 -52.81 4.60 16.24
C PRO A 9 -51.50 4.08 16.85
N TYR A 10 -50.43 4.85 16.68
CA TYR A 10 -49.16 4.58 17.32
C TYR A 10 -49.34 4.60 18.83
N ARG A 11 -48.94 3.52 19.53
CA ARG A 11 -49.11 3.39 20.98
C ARG A 11 -47.80 3.04 21.65
N LEU A 12 -47.28 3.97 22.44
CA LEU A 12 -46.20 3.69 23.38
C LEU A 12 -46.67 2.65 24.40
N THR A 13 -45.76 1.77 24.81
CA THR A 13 -46.03 0.90 25.97
C THR A 13 -46.25 1.76 27.21
N LYS A 14 -46.93 1.22 28.24
CA LYS A 14 -47.16 1.94 29.51
C LYS A 14 -45.86 2.48 30.12
N ARG A 15 -44.75 1.75 29.99
CA ARG A 15 -43.43 2.16 30.49
C ARG A 15 -42.84 3.31 29.66
N GLN A 16 -42.96 3.24 28.34
CA GLN A 16 -42.49 4.29 27.44
C GLN A 16 -43.31 5.56 27.59
N SER A 17 -44.64 5.46 27.71
CA SER A 17 -45.51 6.62 27.98
C SER A 17 -45.09 7.31 29.26
N LYS A 18 -44.95 6.57 30.38
CA LYS A 18 -44.48 7.16 31.65
C LYS A 18 -43.13 7.85 31.55
N ALA A 19 -42.18 7.27 30.83
CA ALA A 19 -40.87 7.88 30.62
C ALA A 19 -40.96 9.15 29.77
N TYR A 20 -41.81 9.14 28.74
CA TYR A 20 -42.08 10.29 27.89
C TYR A 20 -42.78 11.41 28.66
N ASP A 21 -43.84 11.09 29.41
CA ASP A 21 -44.60 12.05 30.21
C ASP A 21 -43.67 12.72 31.23
N LYS A 22 -42.85 11.95 31.95
CA LYS A 22 -41.85 12.48 32.90
C LYS A 22 -40.83 13.41 32.20
N PHE A 23 -40.38 13.06 31.01
CA PHE A 23 -39.47 13.90 30.21
C PHE A 23 -40.17 15.18 29.74
N ALA A 24 -41.37 15.08 29.17
CA ALA A 24 -42.15 16.20 28.65
C ALA A 24 -42.55 17.19 29.74
N ASP A 25 -43.08 16.70 30.87
CA ASP A 25 -43.47 17.52 32.02
C ASP A 25 -42.27 18.29 32.58
N THR A 26 -41.13 17.61 32.74
CA THR A 26 -39.90 18.26 33.23
C THR A 26 -39.38 19.29 32.21
N THR A 27 -39.46 19.00 30.91
CA THR A 27 -39.07 19.95 29.86
C THR A 27 -39.92 21.22 29.90
N ALA A 28 -41.23 21.07 30.07
CA ALA A 28 -42.15 22.20 30.18
C ALA A 28 -41.83 23.08 31.39
N MET A 29 -41.59 22.44 32.56
CA MET A 29 -41.17 23.17 33.77
C MET A 29 -39.85 23.93 33.58
N VAL A 30 -38.89 23.37 32.85
CA VAL A 30 -37.58 23.99 32.58
C VAL A 30 -37.68 25.17 31.61
N LEU A 31 -38.57 25.09 30.62
CA LEU A 31 -38.84 26.18 29.70
C LEU A 31 -39.58 27.35 30.38
N GLU A 32 -40.38 27.06 31.42
CA GLU A 32 -41.08 28.06 32.22
C GLU A 32 -40.18 28.68 33.32
N ASP A 33 -39.22 27.95 33.88
CA ASP A 33 -38.33 28.41 34.94
C ASP A 33 -37.07 29.10 34.38
N THR A 34 -37.18 30.40 34.10
CA THR A 34 -36.11 31.23 33.53
C THR A 34 -34.89 31.40 34.47
N GLY A 35 -34.00 30.42 34.52
CA GLY A 35 -32.55 30.66 34.57
C GLY A 35 -31.80 30.60 35.89
N GLN A 36 -32.35 30.10 37.02
CA GLN A 36 -31.61 30.11 38.29
C GLN A 36 -30.75 28.85 38.58
N ARG A 37 -30.87 27.75 37.83
CA ARG A 37 -30.04 26.52 38.01
C ARG A 37 -29.78 25.74 36.71
N ARG A 38 -29.12 26.34 35.71
CA ARG A 38 -28.89 25.68 34.40
C ARG A 38 -28.16 24.33 34.48
N ASP A 39 -27.05 24.23 35.23
CA ASP A 39 -26.21 23.02 35.25
C ASP A 39 -26.92 21.79 35.86
N ALA A 40 -27.64 21.97 36.98
CA ALA A 40 -28.43 20.91 37.63
C ALA A 40 -29.65 20.49 36.79
N THR A 41 -30.08 21.36 35.88
CA THR A 41 -31.20 21.11 34.98
C THR A 41 -30.75 20.33 33.75
N GLU A 42 -29.58 20.63 33.21
CA GLU A 42 -29.00 19.91 32.06
C GLU A 42 -28.72 18.44 32.40
N GLU A 43 -28.06 18.16 33.52
CA GLU A 43 -27.78 16.78 33.95
C GLU A 43 -29.06 15.97 34.18
N ARG A 44 -30.08 16.61 34.76
CA ARG A 44 -31.39 16.00 34.98
C ARG A 44 -32.10 15.70 33.66
N MET A 45 -32.02 16.60 32.69
CA MET A 45 -32.57 16.41 31.35
C MET A 45 -31.87 15.28 30.60
N ASP A 46 -30.53 15.21 30.68
CA ASP A 46 -29.74 14.14 30.09
C ASP A 46 -30.12 12.76 30.67
N ARG A 47 -30.32 12.67 31.99
CA ARG A 47 -30.79 11.43 32.66
C ARG A 47 -32.19 11.01 32.18
N LEU A 48 -33.14 11.95 32.05
CA LEU A 48 -34.49 11.65 31.57
C LEU A 48 -34.50 11.23 30.10
N ALA A 49 -33.69 11.88 29.27
CA ALA A 49 -33.51 11.49 27.86
C ALA A 49 -32.92 10.08 27.74
N LEU A 50 -31.95 9.74 28.59
CA LEU A 50 -31.37 8.40 28.68
C LEU A 50 -32.41 7.36 29.13
N GLU A 51 -33.22 7.65 30.16
CA GLU A 51 -34.32 6.79 30.62
C GLU A 51 -35.33 6.51 29.50
N LEU A 52 -35.78 7.55 28.79
CA LEU A 52 -36.69 7.43 27.67
C LEU A 52 -36.09 6.57 26.56
N THR A 53 -34.86 6.85 26.15
CA THR A 53 -34.18 6.11 25.06
C THR A 53 -33.97 4.65 25.44
N ALA A 54 -33.59 4.37 26.69
CA ALA A 54 -33.48 3.00 27.19
C ALA A 54 -34.83 2.29 27.22
N ALA A 55 -35.92 2.96 27.58
CA ALA A 55 -37.27 2.39 27.56
C ALA A 55 -37.77 2.07 26.14
N LEU A 56 -37.30 2.82 25.13
CA LEU A 56 -37.57 2.50 23.73
C LEU A 56 -36.85 1.23 23.26
N LEU A 57 -35.69 0.90 23.83
CA LEU A 57 -34.95 -0.34 23.56
C LEU A 57 -35.46 -1.53 24.37
N ASP A 58 -35.78 -1.30 25.64
CA ASP A 58 -36.13 -2.32 26.65
C ASP A 58 -37.63 -2.64 26.66
N HIS A 59 -38.10 -3.27 25.57
CA HIS A 59 -39.46 -3.81 25.48
C HIS A 59 -39.53 -5.07 24.62
N GLN A 60 -40.61 -5.83 24.80
CA GLN A 60 -40.92 -7.05 24.05
C GLN A 60 -42.09 -6.80 23.11
N SER A 61 -41.97 -7.28 21.87
CA SER A 61 -43.01 -7.20 20.84
C SER A 61 -43.97 -8.38 21.03
N ARG A 62 -45.27 -8.09 21.15
CA ARG A 62 -46.32 -9.11 21.36
C ARG A 62 -47.18 -9.40 20.12
N GLN A 63 -47.22 -8.46 19.18
CA GLN A 63 -48.05 -8.55 17.97
C GLN A 63 -47.22 -8.22 16.74
N SER A 64 -46.82 -6.95 16.58
CA SER A 64 -46.05 -6.48 15.44
C SER A 64 -44.72 -5.87 15.87
N HIS A 65 -43.67 -6.12 15.11
CA HIS A 65 -42.38 -5.43 15.29
C HIS A 65 -42.47 -3.92 14.96
N TYR A 66 -43.42 -3.54 14.11
CA TYR A 66 -43.63 -2.15 13.70
C TYR A 66 -44.27 -1.28 14.80
N ASP A 67 -44.75 -1.88 15.88
CA ASP A 67 -45.22 -1.16 17.07
C ASP A 67 -44.06 -0.46 17.81
N SER A 68 -42.81 -0.87 17.55
CA SER A 68 -41.62 -0.26 18.13
C SER A 68 -41.29 1.09 17.46
N ALA A 69 -41.13 2.14 18.27
CA ALA A 69 -40.69 3.46 17.83
C ALA A 69 -39.38 3.40 17.06
N ILE A 70 -38.42 2.63 17.58
CA ILE A 70 -37.07 2.54 17.02
C ILE A 70 -37.11 1.79 15.70
N ILE A 71 -37.91 0.72 15.59
CA ILE A 71 -38.05 -0.02 14.33
C ILE A 71 -38.74 0.85 13.28
N SER A 72 -39.80 1.57 13.66
CA SER A 72 -40.48 2.52 12.77
C SER A 72 -39.56 3.65 12.31
N GLY A 73 -38.81 4.25 13.23
CA GLY A 73 -37.82 5.28 12.90
C GLY A 73 -36.71 4.75 11.97
N LEU A 74 -36.23 3.54 12.23
CA LEU A 74 -35.30 2.86 11.32
C LEU A 74 -35.92 2.67 9.95
N ALA A 75 -37.15 2.18 9.85
CA ALA A 75 -37.84 1.99 8.57
C ALA A 75 -37.94 3.29 7.76
N VAL A 76 -38.24 4.42 8.41
CA VAL A 76 -38.24 5.75 7.78
C VAL A 76 -36.86 6.13 7.26
N MET A 77 -35.78 5.83 8.00
CA MET A 77 -34.40 6.04 7.51
C MET A 77 -34.04 5.16 6.30
N GLY A 78 -34.87 4.15 5.98
CA GLY A 78 -34.72 3.32 4.78
C GLY A 78 -35.35 3.95 3.53
N LEU A 79 -36.02 5.09 3.66
CA LEU A 79 -36.60 5.85 2.56
C LEU A 79 -35.64 6.96 2.11
N ARG A 80 -35.59 7.17 0.80
CA ARG A 80 -34.90 8.31 0.17
C ARG A 80 -35.87 9.47 -0.03
N ASP A 81 -35.33 10.67 -0.22
CA ASP A 81 -36.10 11.90 -0.46
C ASP A 81 -36.99 11.81 -1.71
N ASP A 82 -36.63 10.96 -2.68
CA ASP A 82 -37.38 10.69 -3.90
C ASP A 82 -38.44 9.60 -3.74
N THR A 83 -38.79 9.21 -2.51
CA THR A 83 -39.67 8.07 -2.15
C THR A 83 -39.14 6.69 -2.55
N GLY A 84 -37.91 6.60 -3.05
CA GLY A 84 -37.22 5.34 -3.31
C GLY A 84 -36.66 4.69 -2.03
N TRP A 85 -36.12 3.48 -2.18
CA TRP A 85 -35.52 2.72 -1.08
C TRP A 85 -34.00 2.92 -1.00
N VAL A 86 -33.46 2.94 0.21
CA VAL A 86 -32.01 2.89 0.45
C VAL A 86 -31.50 1.46 0.21
N GLU A 87 -30.46 1.32 -0.60
CA GLU A 87 -29.84 0.01 -0.87
C GLU A 87 -29.30 -0.64 0.41
N ALA A 88 -29.38 -1.98 0.51
CA ALA A 88 -28.89 -2.75 1.68
C ALA A 88 -27.43 -2.42 2.07
N ILE A 89 -26.57 -2.14 1.08
CA ILE A 89 -25.17 -1.76 1.31
C ILE A 89 -25.01 -0.43 2.07
N ASN A 90 -25.94 0.51 1.86
CA ASN A 90 -25.95 1.84 2.48
C ASN A 90 -26.81 1.87 3.75
N TYR A 91 -27.72 0.91 3.91
CA TYR A 91 -28.64 0.83 5.05
C TYR A 91 -28.09 -0.01 6.23
N THR A 92 -27.31 -1.06 5.96
CA THR A 92 -26.67 -1.87 7.03
C THR A 92 -25.73 -1.11 7.99
N PRO A 93 -25.02 -0.04 7.58
CA PRO A 93 -24.30 0.84 8.50
C PRO A 93 -25.20 1.53 9.52
N ILE A 94 -26.45 1.89 9.16
CA ILE A 94 -27.40 2.55 10.06
C ILE A 94 -27.76 1.60 11.21
N TYR A 95 -28.12 0.35 10.92
CA TYR A 95 -28.33 -0.67 11.95
C TYR A 95 -27.11 -0.86 12.85
N SER A 96 -25.91 -0.86 12.25
CA SER A 96 -24.66 -1.01 13.00
C SER A 96 -24.38 0.18 13.93
N ALA A 97 -24.74 1.40 13.51
CA ALA A 97 -24.63 2.60 14.34
C ALA A 97 -25.58 2.52 15.53
N VAL A 98 -26.86 2.19 15.29
CA VAL A 98 -27.86 2.04 16.36
C VAL A 98 -27.44 0.98 17.38
N ILE A 99 -26.94 -0.18 16.95
CA ILE A 99 -26.43 -1.21 17.86
C ILE A 99 -25.29 -0.68 18.73
N LYS A 100 -24.35 0.08 18.16
CA LYS A 100 -23.22 0.65 18.91
C LYS A 100 -23.66 1.70 19.92
N VAL A 101 -24.52 2.62 19.50
CA VAL A 101 -25.06 3.67 20.36
C VAL A 101 -25.88 3.03 21.49
N ALA A 102 -26.76 2.07 21.19
CA ALA A 102 -27.51 1.33 22.20
C ALA A 102 -26.60 0.65 23.23
N ARG A 103 -25.50 0.03 22.80
CA ARG A 103 -24.51 -0.56 23.73
C ARG A 103 -23.85 0.49 24.63
N MET A 104 -23.47 1.65 24.09
CA MET A 104 -22.90 2.75 24.86
C MET A 104 -23.90 3.29 25.88
N LEU A 105 -25.15 3.51 25.46
CA LEU A 105 -26.23 3.96 26.34
C LEU A 105 -26.52 2.97 27.47
N VAL A 106 -26.51 1.66 27.20
CA VAL A 106 -26.70 0.64 28.25
C VAL A 106 -25.57 0.66 29.27
N VAL A 107 -24.31 0.79 28.83
CA VAL A 107 -23.16 0.90 29.74
C VAL A 107 -23.26 2.18 30.56
N TYR A 108 -23.50 3.32 29.91
CA TYR A 108 -23.63 4.61 30.56
C TYR A 108 -24.77 4.64 31.60
N GLN A 109 -25.94 4.12 31.24
CA GLN A 109 -27.06 3.99 32.16
C GLN A 109 -26.75 3.05 33.33
N SER A 110 -25.93 2.01 33.13
CA SER A 110 -25.51 1.13 34.22
C SER A 110 -24.49 1.76 35.16
N VAL A 111 -23.64 2.67 34.67
CA VAL A 111 -22.75 3.48 35.52
C VAL A 111 -23.60 4.39 36.41
N ILE A 112 -24.50 5.19 35.81
CA ILE A 112 -25.37 6.10 36.55
C ILE A 112 -26.24 5.34 37.57
N GLN A 113 -26.83 4.21 37.16
CA GLN A 113 -27.63 3.39 38.06
C GLN A 113 -26.83 2.91 39.28
N ARG A 114 -25.56 2.55 39.08
CA ARG A 114 -24.68 2.14 40.18
C ARG A 114 -24.30 3.33 41.07
N GLU A 115 -24.02 4.49 40.48
CA GLU A 115 -23.73 5.71 41.24
C GLU A 115 -24.94 6.11 42.11
N ASP A 116 -26.16 6.06 41.56
CA ASP A 116 -27.39 6.31 42.31
C ASP A 116 -27.57 5.30 43.46
N GLU A 117 -27.24 4.02 43.24
CA GLU A 117 -27.26 2.98 44.28
C GLU A 117 -26.23 3.24 45.39
N VAL A 118 -25.01 3.61 45.03
CA VAL A 118 -23.97 4.01 46.00
C VAL A 118 -24.45 5.20 46.82
N VAL A 119 -24.97 6.25 46.18
CA VAL A 119 -25.48 7.45 46.86
C VAL A 119 -26.60 7.10 47.85
N GLU A 120 -27.49 6.18 47.50
CA GLU A 120 -28.52 5.70 48.44
C GLU A 120 -27.95 4.85 49.58
N LEU A 121 -26.93 4.04 49.34
CA LEU A 121 -26.25 3.25 50.38
C LEU A 121 -25.44 4.14 51.33
N THR A 122 -24.78 5.20 50.84
CA THR A 122 -24.03 6.16 51.65
C THR A 122 -24.92 6.92 52.65
N LYS A 123 -26.25 6.95 52.44
CA LYS A 123 -27.19 7.45 53.45
C LYS A 123 -27.29 6.56 54.69
N LYS A 124 -26.84 5.30 54.59
CA LYS A 124 -26.97 4.26 55.63
C LYS A 124 -25.62 3.73 56.12
N MET A 125 -24.56 3.86 55.34
CA MET A 125 -23.21 3.37 55.66
C MET A 125 -22.12 4.32 55.15
N ASN A 126 -20.85 4.04 55.46
CA ASN A 126 -19.73 4.85 54.99
C ASN A 126 -19.53 4.69 53.47
N GLU A 127 -18.76 5.58 52.84
CA GLU A 127 -18.59 5.61 51.39
C GLU A 127 -17.88 4.36 50.83
N ASP A 128 -16.84 3.87 51.51
CA ASP A 128 -16.09 2.69 51.09
C ASP A 128 -16.96 1.42 51.17
N ASP A 129 -17.68 1.23 52.27
CA ASP A 129 -18.62 0.13 52.47
C ASP A 129 -19.77 0.20 51.45
N ALA A 130 -20.27 1.40 51.14
CA ALA A 130 -21.31 1.60 50.13
C ALA A 130 -20.82 1.22 48.73
N HIS A 131 -19.55 1.51 48.42
CA HIS A 131 -18.94 1.09 47.17
C HIS A 131 -18.72 -0.43 47.10
N GLU A 132 -18.40 -1.10 48.20
CA GLU A 132 -18.25 -2.56 48.25
C GLU A 132 -19.59 -3.30 48.17
N GLU A 133 -20.63 -2.80 48.86
CA GLU A 133 -21.94 -3.44 48.94
C GLU A 133 -22.81 -3.17 47.69
N ALA A 134 -22.57 -2.06 46.98
CA ALA A 134 -23.31 -1.72 45.76
C ALA A 134 -23.11 -2.78 44.66
N THR A 135 -24.20 -3.04 43.93
CA THR A 135 -24.20 -4.04 42.85
C THR A 135 -23.05 -3.81 41.87
N ALA A 136 -22.28 -4.87 41.61
CA ALA A 136 -21.16 -4.80 40.66
C ALA A 136 -21.64 -4.36 39.27
N ILE A 137 -20.93 -3.40 38.65
CA ILE A 137 -21.33 -2.85 37.35
C ILE A 137 -21.46 -3.92 36.26
N PHE A 138 -20.62 -4.96 36.31
CA PHE A 138 -20.68 -6.09 35.40
C PHE A 138 -21.99 -6.86 35.49
N THR A 139 -22.58 -6.96 36.68
CA THR A 139 -23.87 -7.61 36.92
C THR A 139 -24.99 -6.80 36.29
N ILE A 140 -25.06 -5.49 36.57
CA ILE A 140 -26.07 -4.59 36.00
C ILE A 140 -26.03 -4.60 34.46
N VAL A 141 -24.82 -4.53 33.89
CA VAL A 141 -24.64 -4.60 32.43
C VAL A 141 -25.07 -5.96 31.87
N ARG A 142 -24.67 -7.07 32.50
CA ARG A 142 -25.04 -8.43 32.03
C ARG A 142 -26.55 -8.64 32.03
N GLU A 143 -27.24 -8.21 33.08
CA GLU A 143 -28.70 -8.33 33.18
C GLU A 143 -29.42 -7.56 32.07
N LYS A 144 -29.07 -6.29 31.86
CA LYS A 144 -29.63 -5.49 30.76
C LYS A 144 -29.33 -6.12 29.40
N VAL A 145 -28.11 -6.62 29.22
CA VAL A 145 -27.69 -7.23 27.96
C VAL A 145 -28.50 -8.48 27.64
N GLN A 146 -28.64 -9.40 28.61
CA GLN A 146 -29.42 -10.62 28.46
C GLN A 146 -30.92 -10.34 28.30
N ARG A 147 -31.43 -9.28 28.94
CA ARG A 147 -32.85 -8.94 28.89
C ARG A 147 -33.31 -8.41 27.53
N PHE A 148 -32.52 -7.52 26.90
CA PHE A 148 -32.98 -6.83 25.68
C PHE A 148 -31.91 -6.47 24.65
N MET A 149 -30.65 -6.89 24.80
CA MET A 149 -29.55 -6.55 23.85
C MET A 149 -28.95 -7.76 23.14
N THR A 150 -29.42 -8.97 23.43
CA THR A 150 -29.00 -10.23 22.79
C THR A 150 -30.14 -10.83 22.00
N ARG A 151 -29.79 -11.68 21.02
CA ARG A 151 -30.78 -12.49 20.31
C ARG A 151 -31.58 -13.34 21.30
N THR A 152 -32.90 -13.33 21.23
CA THR A 152 -33.76 -14.24 22.00
C THR A 152 -33.28 -15.68 21.86
N THR A 153 -33.30 -16.42 22.97
CA THR A 153 -32.95 -17.84 23.00
C THR A 153 -33.94 -18.65 22.16
N ASP A 154 -33.55 -19.84 21.70
CA ASP A 154 -34.40 -20.76 20.91
C ASP A 154 -35.64 -21.30 21.67
N SER A 155 -36.01 -20.69 22.80
CA SER A 155 -37.19 -21.04 23.57
C SER A 155 -38.46 -20.58 22.86
N PRO A 156 -39.48 -21.45 22.68
CA PRO A 156 -40.76 -21.08 22.08
C PRO A 156 -41.53 -19.98 22.81
N SER A 157 -41.19 -19.71 24.08
CA SER A 157 -41.83 -18.70 24.93
C SER A 157 -41.09 -17.35 24.94
N ALA A 158 -39.93 -17.23 24.31
CA ALA A 158 -39.18 -16.00 24.28
C ALA A 158 -39.86 -14.98 23.34
N LEU A 159 -40.17 -13.79 23.86
CA LEU A 159 -40.75 -12.71 23.05
C LEU A 159 -39.65 -11.85 22.43
N PRO A 160 -39.74 -11.53 21.13
CA PRO A 160 -38.70 -10.76 20.44
C PRO A 160 -38.69 -9.31 20.89
N THR A 161 -37.48 -8.79 21.04
CA THR A 161 -37.16 -7.40 21.38
C THR A 161 -36.82 -6.61 20.10
N PRO A 162 -36.80 -5.27 20.16
CA PRO A 162 -36.33 -4.46 19.03
C PRO A 162 -34.92 -4.83 18.57
N MET A 163 -34.05 -5.17 19.53
CA MET A 163 -32.66 -5.53 19.22
C MET A 163 -32.57 -6.83 18.44
N ASP A 164 -33.44 -7.81 18.71
CA ASP A 164 -33.52 -9.06 17.94
C ASP A 164 -33.73 -8.77 16.46
N TRP A 165 -34.77 -7.97 16.17
CA TRP A 165 -35.12 -7.59 14.81
C TRP A 165 -34.00 -6.78 14.13
N ILE A 166 -33.36 -5.85 14.86
CA ILE A 166 -32.23 -5.06 14.36
C ILE A 166 -31.03 -5.95 14.02
N TYR A 167 -30.71 -6.94 14.87
CA TYR A 167 -29.63 -7.89 14.59
C TYR A 167 -29.96 -8.77 13.38
N GLU A 168 -31.19 -9.23 13.26
CA GLU A 168 -31.64 -10.06 12.14
C GLU A 168 -31.62 -9.29 10.82
N CYS A 169 -32.19 -8.09 10.77
CA CYS A 169 -32.18 -7.24 9.58
C CYS A 169 -30.75 -6.85 9.20
N ARG A 170 -29.87 -6.59 10.17
CA ARG A 170 -28.45 -6.35 9.90
C ARG A 170 -27.76 -7.58 9.32
N THR A 171 -28.02 -8.76 9.88
CA THR A 171 -27.41 -10.02 9.43
C THR A 171 -27.90 -10.38 8.03
N TYR A 172 -29.20 -10.25 7.78
CA TYR A 172 -29.81 -10.45 6.48
C TYR A 172 -29.30 -9.44 5.44
N GLY A 173 -29.23 -8.15 5.80
CA GLY A 173 -28.66 -7.11 4.94
C GLY A 173 -27.17 -7.33 4.65
N MET A 174 -26.40 -7.88 5.60
CA MET A 174 -25.03 -8.31 5.36
C MET A 174 -24.98 -9.48 4.38
N HIS A 175 -25.84 -10.49 4.54
CA HIS A 175 -25.92 -11.62 3.61
C HIS A 175 -26.23 -11.13 2.17
N ILE A 176 -27.21 -10.23 2.00
CA ILE A 176 -27.50 -9.59 0.70
C ILE A 176 -26.25 -8.88 0.17
N ARG A 177 -25.55 -8.11 1.00
CA ARG A 177 -24.35 -7.38 0.60
C ARG A 177 -23.22 -8.29 0.10
N PHE A 178 -23.04 -9.47 0.71
CA PHE A 178 -21.97 -10.39 0.32
C PHE A 178 -22.35 -11.30 -0.85
N ASN A 179 -23.64 -11.63 -1.00
CA ASN A 179 -24.11 -12.61 -1.98
C ASN A 179 -24.85 -12.02 -3.19
N THR A 180 -25.14 -10.71 -3.18
CA THR A 180 -25.71 -10.01 -4.32
C THR A 180 -24.60 -9.21 -5.01
N PRO A 181 -24.31 -9.46 -6.30
CA PRO A 181 -23.41 -8.61 -7.06
C PRO A 181 -23.96 -7.18 -7.02
N ALA A 182 -23.23 -6.27 -6.38
CA ALA A 182 -23.60 -4.86 -6.38
C ALA A 182 -23.65 -4.37 -7.85
N GLY A 183 -24.62 -3.51 -8.17
CA GLY A 183 -24.63 -2.82 -9.46
C GLY A 183 -23.28 -2.14 -9.69
N GLY A 184 -22.68 -2.29 -10.87
CA GLY A 184 -21.34 -1.79 -11.17
C GLY A 184 -21.24 -0.29 -10.91
N THR A 185 -20.57 0.11 -9.83
CA THR A 185 -20.36 1.53 -9.49
C THR A 185 -19.15 2.14 -10.17
N ILE A 186 -18.30 1.30 -10.78
CA ILE A 186 -17.04 1.69 -11.41
C ILE A 186 -17.08 1.33 -12.88
N ASP A 187 -16.79 2.32 -13.72
CA ASP A 187 -16.69 2.18 -15.16
C ASP A 187 -15.32 2.67 -15.64
N TRP A 188 -14.90 2.18 -16.81
CA TRP A 188 -13.59 2.43 -17.38
C TRP A 188 -13.71 2.90 -18.84
N GLU A 189 -13.33 4.16 -19.08
CA GLU A 189 -13.23 4.74 -20.43
C GLU A 189 -11.75 4.87 -20.80
N GLY A 190 -11.18 3.85 -21.44
CA GLY A 190 -9.74 3.81 -21.71
C GLY A 190 -8.92 3.78 -20.41
N GLU A 191 -8.09 4.80 -20.15
CA GLU A 191 -7.32 4.98 -18.91
C GLU A 191 -8.07 5.78 -17.81
N ARG A 192 -9.29 6.26 -18.12
CA ARG A 192 -10.10 7.06 -17.21
C ARG A 192 -10.97 6.16 -16.34
N ILE A 193 -10.86 6.31 -15.03
CA ILE A 193 -11.76 5.66 -14.07
C ILE A 193 -12.95 6.58 -13.81
N LYS A 194 -14.14 6.01 -13.77
CA LYS A 194 -15.39 6.69 -13.45
C LYS A 194 -16.09 6.00 -12.29
N HIS A 195 -16.49 6.78 -11.29
CA HIS A 195 -17.34 6.31 -10.20
C HIS A 195 -18.36 7.41 -9.88
N ARG A 196 -19.63 7.16 -10.25
CA ARG A 196 -20.71 8.17 -10.25
C ARG A 196 -20.27 9.43 -11.03
N ASP A 197 -20.28 10.60 -10.39
CA ASP A 197 -19.89 11.89 -11.01
C ASP A 197 -18.38 12.15 -11.00
N ILE A 198 -17.58 11.28 -10.36
CA ILE A 198 -16.13 11.45 -10.23
C ILE A 198 -15.45 10.73 -11.39
N LYS A 199 -14.63 11.45 -12.14
CA LYS A 199 -13.84 10.91 -13.27
C LYS A 199 -12.44 11.48 -13.31
N PHE A 200 -11.42 10.63 -13.41
CA PHE A 200 -10.04 11.10 -13.61
C PHE A 200 -9.18 10.03 -14.30
N THR A 201 -8.07 10.43 -14.90
CA THR A 201 -7.09 9.53 -15.52
C THR A 201 -6.00 9.15 -14.53
N MET A 202 -5.29 8.04 -14.77
CA MET A 202 -4.18 7.63 -13.91
C MET A 202 -3.05 8.67 -13.90
N ASN A 203 -2.83 9.37 -15.01
CA ASN A 203 -1.88 10.49 -15.08
C ASN A 203 -2.29 11.65 -14.15
N GLN A 204 -3.57 12.02 -14.12
CA GLN A 204 -4.06 13.06 -13.19
C GLN A 204 -3.85 12.65 -11.73
N LEU A 205 -4.10 11.39 -11.40
CA LEU A 205 -3.85 10.85 -10.05
C LEU A 205 -2.36 10.89 -9.68
N SER A 206 -1.49 10.42 -10.55
CA SER A 206 -0.03 10.43 -10.35
C SER A 206 0.49 11.87 -10.22
N GLN A 207 0.11 12.76 -11.14
CA GLN A 207 0.50 14.16 -11.11
C GLN A 207 0.05 14.86 -9.83
N MET A 208 -1.19 14.63 -9.37
CA MET A 208 -1.67 15.17 -8.09
C MET A 208 -0.74 14.74 -6.93
N LEU A 209 -0.34 13.48 -6.87
CA LEU A 209 0.53 12.99 -5.79
C LEU A 209 1.95 13.55 -5.88
N HIS A 210 2.54 13.63 -7.08
CA HIS A 210 3.86 14.23 -7.28
C HIS A 210 3.87 15.72 -6.95
N THR A 211 2.89 16.50 -7.43
CA THR A 211 2.75 17.91 -7.08
C THR A 211 2.59 18.11 -5.57
N SER A 212 1.90 17.18 -4.89
CA SER A 212 1.76 17.23 -3.43
C SER A 212 3.09 16.99 -2.71
N VAL A 213 3.93 16.07 -3.23
CA VAL A 213 5.29 15.83 -2.72
C VAL A 213 6.16 17.07 -2.91
N ASP A 214 6.11 17.71 -4.07
CA ASP A 214 6.89 18.92 -4.35
C ASP A 214 6.48 20.10 -3.46
N GLU A 215 5.16 20.30 -3.25
CA GLU A 215 4.66 21.28 -2.29
C GLU A 215 5.12 20.97 -0.85
N ALA A 216 5.11 19.69 -0.46
CA ALA A 216 5.61 19.27 0.85
C ALA A 216 7.12 19.50 0.99
N ARG A 217 7.91 19.30 -0.05
CA ARG A 217 9.35 19.61 -0.09
C ARG A 217 9.60 21.11 0.10
N GLY A 218 8.84 21.96 -0.59
CA GLY A 218 8.94 23.41 -0.44
C GLY A 218 8.59 23.87 0.98
N LEU A 219 7.51 23.35 1.56
CA LEU A 219 7.13 23.63 2.94
C LEU A 219 8.16 23.11 3.95
N LEU A 220 8.73 21.93 3.74
CA LEU A 220 9.76 21.38 4.60
C LEU A 220 11.03 22.23 4.55
N ALA A 221 11.47 22.68 3.38
CA ALA A 221 12.61 23.59 3.23
C ALA A 221 12.38 24.90 3.99
N GLN A 222 11.16 25.44 3.97
CA GLN A 222 10.76 26.57 4.81
C GLN A 222 10.86 26.26 6.31
N LEU A 223 10.31 25.13 6.76
CA LEU A 223 10.34 24.71 8.17
C LEU A 223 11.76 24.50 8.69
N THR A 224 12.68 24.13 7.81
CA THR A 224 14.07 23.80 8.16
C THR A 224 15.08 24.91 7.84
N MET A 225 14.59 26.09 7.44
CA MET A 225 15.37 27.29 7.17
C MET A 225 16.39 27.14 6.02
N VAL A 226 16.04 26.38 4.99
CA VAL A 226 16.87 26.13 3.79
C VAL A 226 16.10 26.45 2.50
N GLU A 227 15.24 27.47 2.52
CA GLU A 227 14.41 27.88 1.37
C GLU A 227 15.22 28.17 0.10
N LYS A 228 16.48 28.61 0.24
CA LYS A 228 17.38 28.90 -0.89
C LYS A 228 18.02 27.65 -1.47
N GLU A 229 18.44 26.73 -0.61
CA GLU A 229 19.10 25.47 -0.99
C GLU A 229 18.07 24.37 -1.35
N GLY A 230 16.81 24.53 -0.94
CA GLY A 230 15.81 23.48 -1.03
C GLY A 230 16.10 22.29 -0.11
N VAL A 231 15.41 21.18 -0.33
CA VAL A 231 15.62 19.94 0.45
C VAL A 231 17.02 19.35 0.25
N GLU A 232 17.76 19.75 -0.79
CA GLU A 232 19.15 19.35 -1.02
C GLU A 232 20.12 19.93 0.03
N GLY A 233 19.74 21.03 0.68
CA GLY A 233 20.50 21.63 1.79
C GLY A 233 20.33 20.90 3.13
N LEU A 234 19.49 19.86 3.19
CA LEU A 234 19.21 19.09 4.40
C LEU A 234 20.28 18.02 4.67
N PRO A 235 20.47 17.62 5.95
CA PRO A 235 21.38 16.54 6.26
C PRO A 235 20.91 15.23 5.62
N THR A 236 21.85 14.54 4.97
CA THR A 236 21.59 13.27 4.28
C THR A 236 21.18 12.18 5.25
N ILE A 237 20.11 11.47 4.93
CA ILE A 237 19.63 10.32 5.70
C ILE A 237 20.44 9.08 5.30
N GLU A 238 21.10 8.44 6.28
CA GLU A 238 21.93 7.25 6.03
C GLU A 238 21.09 5.96 6.02
N TRP A 239 20.21 5.83 5.02
CA TRP A 239 19.26 4.72 4.88
C TRP A 239 19.84 3.31 4.97
N ALA A 240 21.10 3.13 4.55
CA ALA A 240 21.78 1.83 4.61
C ALA A 240 22.23 1.44 6.02
N LYS A 241 22.40 2.41 6.92
CA LYS A 241 22.80 2.23 8.32
C LYS A 241 21.64 2.47 9.29
N MET A 242 20.44 2.73 8.77
CA MET A 242 19.26 3.00 9.58
C MET A 242 18.81 1.70 10.27
N GLU A 243 18.89 1.70 11.58
CA GLU A 243 18.51 0.60 12.47
C GLU A 243 17.24 0.96 13.24
N ASP A 244 16.38 -0.02 13.49
CA ASP A 244 15.15 0.17 14.27
C ASP A 244 14.72 -1.16 14.90
N ASP A 245 14.63 -1.21 16.22
CA ASP A 245 14.17 -2.40 16.95
C ASP A 245 12.64 -2.39 17.05
N HIS A 246 11.99 -3.29 16.32
CA HIS A 246 10.53 -3.39 16.31
C HIS A 246 9.97 -4.11 17.54
N GLY A 247 10.81 -4.82 18.29
CA GLY A 247 10.45 -5.52 19.52
C GLY A 247 10.61 -4.67 20.78
N ASP A 248 11.34 -3.56 20.70
CA ASP A 248 11.53 -2.64 21.82
C ASP A 248 10.22 -1.90 22.14
N ASP A 249 9.72 -2.12 23.35
CA ASP A 249 8.48 -1.58 23.89
C ASP A 249 8.71 -0.46 24.93
N ARG A 250 9.97 -0.06 25.15
CA ARG A 250 10.29 0.99 26.12
C ARG A 250 9.58 2.29 25.76
N VAL A 251 8.97 2.92 26.75
CA VAL A 251 8.29 4.22 26.59
C VAL A 251 9.29 5.25 26.08
N GLY A 252 8.91 6.04 25.08
CA GLY A 252 9.79 7.03 24.47
C GLY A 252 10.73 6.47 23.40
N TYR A 253 10.74 5.16 23.11
CA TYR A 253 11.56 4.58 22.06
C TYR A 253 10.96 4.77 20.66
N SER A 254 11.84 5.10 19.71
CA SER A 254 11.67 5.01 18.26
C SER A 254 13.04 4.92 17.59
N PHE A 255 13.11 4.77 16.26
CA PHE A 255 14.37 4.81 15.51
C PHE A 255 15.18 6.10 15.77
N LEU A 256 14.52 7.20 16.16
CA LEU A 256 15.18 8.47 16.50
C LEU A 256 15.93 8.44 17.84
N GLN A 257 15.61 7.48 18.71
CA GLN A 257 16.27 7.26 20.00
C GLN A 257 17.23 6.06 19.96
N ASP A 258 17.34 5.37 18.82
CA ASP A 258 18.24 4.23 18.69
C ASP A 258 19.70 4.69 18.56
N LYS A 259 20.53 4.29 19.53
CA LYS A 259 21.94 4.68 19.59
C LYS A 259 22.76 4.20 18.40
N ARG A 260 22.30 3.20 17.63
CA ARG A 260 22.95 2.72 16.41
C ARG A 260 22.85 3.75 15.28
N ASN A 261 21.88 4.65 15.33
CA ASN A 261 21.66 5.70 14.33
C ASN A 261 22.50 6.97 14.62
N ALA A 262 23.83 6.84 14.74
CA ALA A 262 24.73 7.98 15.02
C ALA A 262 24.67 9.13 13.99
N TRP A 263 24.13 8.88 12.80
CA TRP A 263 23.92 9.91 11.78
C TRP A 263 22.89 10.98 12.19
N LEU A 264 22.04 10.69 13.19
CA LEU A 264 21.05 11.62 13.74
C LEU A 264 21.66 12.83 14.44
N ASP A 265 22.90 12.73 14.93
CA ASP A 265 23.58 13.83 15.64
C ASP A 265 23.73 15.09 14.78
N LYS A 266 23.83 14.92 13.45
CA LYS A 266 23.93 16.03 12.49
C LYS A 266 22.72 16.96 12.54
N GLY A 267 21.55 16.43 12.90
CA GLY A 267 20.27 17.14 12.90
C GLY A 267 19.87 17.76 14.24
N HIS A 268 20.62 17.50 15.33
CA HIS A 268 20.32 18.11 16.63
C HIS A 268 20.31 19.64 16.53
N ASP A 269 19.23 20.23 17.06
CA ASP A 269 18.96 21.68 17.05
C ASP A 269 19.12 22.34 15.68
N TRP A 270 18.88 21.60 14.59
CA TRP A 270 19.14 22.07 13.22
C TRP A 270 18.49 23.43 12.93
N VAL A 271 17.18 23.53 13.18
CA VAL A 271 16.40 24.74 12.89
C VAL A 271 16.88 25.90 13.75
N LEU A 272 17.10 25.65 15.05
CA LEU A 272 17.58 26.68 15.98
C LEU A 272 18.97 27.20 15.60
N ARG A 273 19.91 26.32 15.24
CA ARG A 273 21.25 26.70 14.79
C ARG A 273 21.20 27.58 13.54
N ARG A 274 20.31 27.29 12.59
CA ARG A 274 20.11 28.10 11.37
C ARG A 274 19.49 29.46 11.68
N ILE A 275 18.53 29.53 12.60
CA ILE A 275 17.94 30.79 13.05
C ILE A 275 18.99 31.67 13.73
N VAL A 276 19.75 31.11 14.68
CA VAL A 276 20.78 31.85 15.43
C VAL A 276 21.99 32.22 14.56
N GLY A 277 22.33 31.37 13.58
CA GLY A 277 23.45 31.60 12.65
C GLY A 277 23.22 32.70 11.60
N SER A 278 21.98 33.22 11.49
CA SER A 278 21.65 34.32 10.57
C SER A 278 21.09 35.51 11.33
N ASN A 279 21.77 36.65 11.30
CA ASN A 279 21.31 37.87 11.98
C ASN A 279 19.90 38.31 11.53
N ALA A 280 19.55 38.09 10.26
CA ALA A 280 18.22 38.37 9.74
C ALA A 280 17.15 37.45 10.35
N GLN A 281 17.43 36.14 10.43
CA GLN A 281 16.50 35.17 11.03
C GLN A 281 16.41 35.34 12.55
N LYS A 282 17.53 35.62 13.22
CA LYS A 282 17.57 35.93 14.65
C LYS A 282 16.68 37.13 14.97
N LYS A 283 16.77 38.21 14.19
CA LYS A 283 15.88 39.38 14.33
C LYS A 283 14.43 39.06 14.00
N ALA A 284 14.17 38.15 13.06
CA ALA A 284 12.81 37.73 12.72
C ALA A 284 12.15 36.88 13.82
N TRP A 285 12.93 36.07 14.54
CA TRP A 285 12.43 35.10 15.51
C TRP A 285 12.45 35.58 16.96
N PHE A 286 13.47 36.33 17.39
CA PHE A 286 13.65 36.73 18.79
C PHE A 286 13.28 38.20 19.02
N SER A 287 12.64 38.48 20.16
CA SER A 287 12.42 39.86 20.65
C SER A 287 13.72 40.45 21.20
N GLU A 288 13.90 41.77 21.07
CA GLU A 288 15.07 42.50 21.59
C GLU A 288 14.89 42.93 23.07
N GLY A 289 13.75 42.61 23.69
CA GLY A 289 13.38 43.04 25.05
C GLY A 289 13.43 41.92 26.09
N VAL A 290 13.86 42.27 27.31
CA VAL A 290 13.90 41.42 28.50
C VAL A 290 12.48 41.34 29.10
N SER A 291 11.70 40.34 28.68
CA SER A 291 10.49 39.91 29.40
C SER A 291 10.58 38.40 29.59
N ASP A 292 10.65 38.00 30.86
CA ASP A 292 11.23 36.74 31.37
C ASP A 292 10.39 35.46 31.13
N ALA A 293 9.56 35.40 30.09
CA ALA A 293 8.70 34.22 29.86
C ALA A 293 8.77 33.61 28.45
N ASN A 294 8.92 34.41 27.38
CA ASN A 294 8.92 33.87 26.02
C ASN A 294 9.91 34.63 25.10
N PRO A 295 10.99 33.97 24.63
CA PRO A 295 11.98 34.61 23.77
C PRO A 295 11.51 34.76 22.31
N TYR A 296 10.40 34.13 21.89
CA TYR A 296 9.97 34.08 20.49
C TYR A 296 8.92 35.14 20.15
N LYS A 297 9.10 35.82 19.02
CA LYS A 297 8.12 36.74 18.43
C LYS A 297 6.84 36.02 18.04
N HIS A 298 5.70 36.55 18.48
CA HIS A 298 4.36 36.00 18.19
C HIS A 298 4.10 35.81 16.68
N SER A 299 4.52 36.75 15.84
CA SER A 299 4.34 36.68 14.38
C SER A 299 5.15 35.54 13.74
N ALA A 300 6.37 35.28 14.23
CA ALA A 300 7.22 34.19 13.76
C ALA A 300 6.64 32.82 14.13
N VAL A 301 6.23 32.66 15.40
CA VAL A 301 5.55 31.44 15.89
C VAL A 301 4.28 31.18 15.09
N ARG A 302 3.47 32.23 14.83
CA ARG A 302 2.24 32.11 14.03
C ARG A 302 2.52 31.64 12.60
N LYS A 303 3.50 32.24 11.94
CA LYS A 303 3.89 31.89 10.56
C LYS A 303 4.40 30.45 10.49
N TYR A 304 5.26 30.03 11.43
CA TYR A 304 5.80 28.68 11.46
C TYR A 304 4.73 27.63 11.75
N GLY A 305 3.83 27.86 12.72
CA GLY A 305 2.72 26.95 13.00
C GLY A 305 1.80 26.73 11.80
N ARG A 306 1.51 27.79 11.02
CA ARG A 306 0.75 27.65 9.76
C ARG A 306 1.49 26.79 8.73
N ALA A 307 2.81 26.95 8.61
CA ALA A 307 3.62 26.13 7.70
C ALA A 307 3.65 24.66 8.13
N VAL A 308 3.73 24.37 9.44
CA VAL A 308 3.65 23.00 9.99
C VAL A 308 2.32 22.36 9.65
N GLU A 309 1.20 23.07 9.88
CA GLU A 309 -0.13 22.55 9.53
C GLU A 309 -0.27 22.29 8.04
N GLN A 310 0.18 23.22 7.20
CA GLN A 310 0.16 23.03 5.75
C GLN A 310 0.99 21.81 5.34
N PHE A 311 2.17 21.62 5.91
CA PHE A 311 3.02 20.47 5.65
C PHE A 311 2.34 19.16 6.06
N ARG A 312 1.78 19.09 7.28
CA ARG A 312 1.03 17.92 7.78
C ARG A 312 -0.16 17.58 6.88
N GLU A 313 -0.85 18.57 6.30
CA GLU A 313 -1.93 18.36 5.32
C GLU A 313 -1.41 17.72 4.03
N ARG A 314 -0.27 18.16 3.47
CA ARG A 314 0.32 17.53 2.27
C ARG A 314 0.81 16.12 2.58
N LEU A 315 1.49 15.94 3.70
CA LEU A 315 1.99 14.62 4.13
C LEU A 315 0.82 13.64 4.32
N TRP A 316 -0.27 14.07 4.95
CA TRP A 316 -1.50 13.28 5.08
C TRP A 316 -2.06 12.86 3.71
N MET A 317 -2.10 13.80 2.77
CA MET A 317 -2.62 13.58 1.43
C MET A 317 -1.82 12.56 0.61
N ILE A 318 -0.52 12.40 0.90
CA ILE A 318 0.36 11.49 0.16
C ILE A 318 0.48 10.13 0.86
N VAL A 319 0.48 10.07 2.19
CA VAL A 319 0.61 8.82 2.96
C VAL A 319 -0.67 7.97 2.97
N ARG A 320 -1.85 8.61 2.90
CA ARG A 320 -3.21 8.02 2.77
C ARG A 320 -3.46 6.69 3.52
N SER A 321 -4.08 6.78 4.69
CA SER A 321 -4.78 5.64 5.32
C SER A 321 -6.03 6.12 6.07
N THR A 322 -7.00 5.24 6.22
CA THR A 322 -8.26 5.51 6.91
C THR A 322 -8.12 5.49 8.43
N GLU A 323 -6.99 4.96 8.91
CA GLU A 323 -6.60 4.84 10.33
C GLU A 323 -5.45 5.78 10.68
N ILE A 324 -5.08 6.66 9.75
CA ILE A 324 -3.83 7.42 9.79
C ILE A 324 -3.77 8.41 10.97
N LEU A 325 -4.92 8.91 11.42
CA LEU A 325 -4.99 9.94 12.48
C LEU A 325 -4.49 9.43 13.84
N GLY A 326 -4.54 8.12 14.08
CA GLY A 326 -4.08 7.49 15.33
C GLY A 326 -2.61 7.02 15.31
N ILE A 327 -1.84 7.37 14.28
CA ILE A 327 -0.47 6.87 14.11
C ILE A 327 0.49 7.54 15.09
N ARG A 328 1.20 6.70 15.85
CA ARG A 328 2.27 7.11 16.76
C ARG A 328 3.65 6.92 16.15
N TYR A 329 4.54 7.88 16.38
CA TYR A 329 5.95 7.76 15.98
C TYR A 329 6.86 7.29 17.12
N VAL A 330 6.35 7.26 18.35
CA VAL A 330 7.09 6.86 19.55
C VAL A 330 6.23 5.94 20.44
N ASN A 331 6.89 5.04 21.17
CA ASN A 331 6.23 4.13 22.11
C ASN A 331 5.64 4.91 23.30
N THR A 332 4.51 4.43 23.82
CA THR A 332 3.74 5.08 24.89
C THR A 332 3.27 4.08 25.93
N ILE A 333 3.05 4.54 27.17
CA ILE A 333 2.58 3.69 28.28
C ILE A 333 1.23 3.04 27.93
N ASN A 334 0.25 3.86 27.51
CA ASN A 334 -1.12 3.40 27.27
C ASN A 334 -1.34 2.84 25.85
N GLY A 335 -0.51 3.23 24.89
CA GLY A 335 -0.64 2.83 23.48
C GLY A 335 0.36 1.76 23.03
N GLY A 336 1.28 1.34 23.88
CA GLY A 336 2.31 0.34 23.56
C GLY A 336 3.25 0.79 22.43
N VAL A 337 3.64 -0.17 21.58
CA VAL A 337 4.58 0.05 20.48
C VAL A 337 4.01 1.01 19.43
N ARG A 338 4.90 1.88 18.92
CA ARG A 338 4.64 2.87 17.86
C ARG A 338 4.18 2.23 16.54
N ASN A 339 3.62 3.06 15.67
CA ASN A 339 3.13 2.65 14.35
C ASN A 339 4.12 2.94 13.21
N ILE A 340 5.03 3.91 13.38
CA ILE A 340 6.05 4.25 12.38
C ILE A 340 7.31 3.44 12.65
N LEU A 341 7.70 2.63 11.68
CA LEU A 341 8.87 1.76 11.76
C LEU A 341 9.80 1.98 10.55
N ALA A 342 11.08 1.77 10.78
CA ALA A 342 12.11 1.67 9.76
C ALA A 342 12.38 0.19 9.46
N HIS A 343 12.17 -0.24 8.22
CA HIS A 343 12.33 -1.65 7.82
C HIS A 343 12.86 -1.77 6.39
N ASN A 344 13.91 -2.57 6.21
CA ASN A 344 14.51 -2.81 4.89
C ASN A 344 14.82 -1.51 4.12
N LYS A 345 15.43 -0.54 4.80
CA LYS A 345 15.84 0.78 4.25
C LYS A 345 14.67 1.64 3.75
N MET A 346 13.45 1.36 4.24
CA MET A 346 12.23 2.10 3.92
C MET A 346 11.50 2.43 5.23
N MET A 347 10.76 3.54 5.24
CA MET A 347 9.80 3.80 6.30
C MET A 347 8.49 3.05 6.01
N CYS A 348 7.85 2.54 7.05
CA CYS A 348 6.51 1.99 6.95
C CYS A 348 5.63 2.37 8.13
N PHE A 349 4.33 2.42 7.88
CA PHE A 349 3.29 2.56 8.90
C PHE A 349 2.62 1.21 9.14
N VAL A 350 2.47 0.85 10.40
CA VAL A 350 1.80 -0.37 10.83
C VAL A 350 0.50 0.02 11.52
N THR A 351 -0.64 -0.34 10.92
CA THR A 351 -1.96 -0.13 11.54
C THR A 351 -2.62 -1.45 11.88
N SER A 352 -3.32 -1.46 13.02
CA SER A 352 -4.03 -2.63 13.54
C SER A 352 -5.54 -2.43 13.43
N TYR A 353 -6.23 -3.39 12.82
CA TYR A 353 -7.64 -3.33 12.51
C TYR A 353 -8.43 -4.34 13.34
N HIS A 354 -9.46 -3.87 14.05
CA HIS A 354 -10.16 -4.63 15.10
C HIS A 354 -11.66 -4.91 14.86
N LYS A 355 -12.20 -4.71 13.64
CA LYS A 355 -13.67 -4.71 13.43
C LYS A 355 -14.39 -6.00 13.87
N ASN A 356 -13.71 -7.14 13.96
CA ASN A 356 -14.29 -8.44 14.36
C ASN A 356 -13.59 -9.11 15.56
N PHE A 357 -12.78 -8.36 16.33
CA PHE A 357 -11.96 -8.92 17.43
C PHE A 357 -12.77 -9.76 18.44
N ARG A 358 -14.00 -9.34 18.77
CA ARG A 358 -14.87 -10.08 19.72
C ARG A 358 -15.41 -11.41 19.19
N GLN A 359 -15.42 -11.62 17.87
CA GLN A 359 -15.85 -12.89 17.26
C GLN A 359 -14.66 -13.80 16.95
N SER A 360 -13.50 -13.25 16.57
CA SER A 360 -12.36 -14.04 16.10
C SER A 360 -11.12 -14.03 17.01
N GLY A 361 -11.09 -13.20 18.06
CA GLY A 361 -9.93 -13.05 18.95
C GLY A 361 -8.67 -12.44 18.29
N GLN A 362 -8.76 -12.01 17.02
CA GLN A 362 -7.58 -11.65 16.22
C GLN A 362 -7.60 -10.20 15.73
N THR A 363 -6.40 -9.61 15.70
CA THR A 363 -6.14 -8.26 15.20
C THR A 363 -5.42 -8.34 13.85
N LYS A 364 -5.96 -7.72 12.80
CA LYS A 364 -5.28 -7.67 11.49
C LYS A 364 -4.25 -6.57 11.48
N VAL A 365 -3.04 -6.87 11.03
CA VAL A 365 -1.94 -5.90 10.98
C VAL A 365 -1.56 -5.62 9.53
N ILE A 366 -1.55 -4.33 9.15
CA ILE A 366 -1.30 -3.88 7.79
C ILE A 366 -0.04 -3.03 7.78
N HIS A 367 0.97 -3.46 7.02
CA HIS A 367 2.23 -2.72 6.84
C HIS A 367 2.17 -1.91 5.56
N ARG A 368 2.29 -0.58 5.63
CA ARG A 368 2.30 0.34 4.47
C ARG A 368 3.68 0.94 4.30
N TYR A 369 4.44 0.45 3.33
CA TYR A 369 5.76 1.00 3.03
C TYR A 369 5.62 2.27 2.22
N LEU A 370 6.47 3.26 2.49
CA LEU A 370 6.46 4.55 1.80
C LEU A 370 7.46 4.59 0.65
N PRO A 371 7.17 5.33 -0.43
CA PRO A 371 8.16 5.64 -1.44
C PRO A 371 9.26 6.51 -0.81
N ARG A 372 10.47 6.49 -1.40
CA ARG A 372 11.64 7.17 -0.81
C ARG A 372 11.35 8.64 -0.56
N GLU A 373 10.79 9.30 -1.56
CA GLU A 373 10.51 10.73 -1.59
C GLU A 373 9.58 11.15 -0.44
N VAL A 374 8.67 10.27 -0.03
CA VAL A 374 7.75 10.50 1.10
C VAL A 374 8.37 10.08 2.43
N GLY A 375 9.15 9.00 2.42
CA GLY A 375 9.93 8.55 3.57
C GLY A 375 10.94 9.60 4.04
N GLU A 376 11.63 10.28 3.11
CA GLU A 376 12.55 11.38 3.41
C GLU A 376 11.83 12.56 4.06
N LEU A 377 10.70 12.98 3.50
CA LEU A 377 9.87 14.04 4.07
C LEU A 377 9.44 13.71 5.50
N LEU A 378 9.01 12.47 5.75
CA LEU A 378 8.62 12.01 7.08
C LEU A 378 9.81 12.05 8.05
N VAL A 379 10.96 11.49 7.65
CA VAL A 379 12.14 11.41 8.52
C VAL A 379 12.66 12.81 8.83
N TRP A 380 12.84 13.69 7.85
CA TRP A 380 13.28 15.07 8.08
C TRP A 380 12.30 15.87 8.93
N TYR A 381 11.00 15.67 8.76
CA TYR A 381 10.01 16.32 9.62
C TYR A 381 10.15 15.88 11.07
N LEU A 382 10.18 14.56 11.33
CA LEU A 382 10.30 14.02 12.69
C LEU A 382 11.66 14.34 13.34
N TRP A 383 12.73 14.40 12.54
CA TRP A 383 14.10 14.60 13.01
C TRP A 383 14.47 16.08 13.20
N LEU A 384 14.02 16.98 12.31
CA LEU A 384 14.50 18.36 12.26
C LEU A 384 13.42 19.37 12.65
N ALA A 385 12.22 19.29 12.05
CA ALA A 385 11.20 20.32 12.19
C ALA A 385 10.32 20.15 13.44
N LEU A 386 9.91 18.91 13.74
CA LEU A 386 9.02 18.59 14.86
C LEU A 386 9.66 18.86 16.23
N PRO A 387 10.93 18.46 16.51
CA PRO A 387 11.54 18.71 17.82
C PRO A 387 11.65 20.21 18.14
N PHE A 388 12.02 21.01 17.14
CA PHE A 388 12.04 22.47 17.27
C PHE A 388 10.64 23.04 17.53
N TRP A 389 9.62 22.56 16.80
CA TRP A 389 8.24 23.00 17.03
C TRP A 389 7.73 22.67 18.42
N GLN A 390 8.01 21.44 18.91
CA GLN A 390 7.71 21.02 20.27
C GLN A 390 8.38 21.89 21.31
N GLN A 391 9.64 22.28 21.09
CA GLN A 391 10.36 23.18 21.99
C GLN A 391 9.75 24.59 22.02
N VAL A 392 9.43 25.17 20.85
CA VAL A 392 8.78 26.49 20.76
C VAL A 392 7.42 26.45 21.46
N GLN A 393 6.59 25.45 21.17
CA GLN A 393 5.28 25.33 21.83
C GLN A 393 5.39 25.10 23.34
N GLY A 394 6.34 24.29 23.81
CA GLY A 394 6.51 24.05 25.23
C GLY A 394 6.86 25.32 26.01
N ILE A 395 7.74 26.16 25.45
CA ILE A 395 8.09 27.46 26.03
C ILE A 395 6.89 28.42 25.99
N VAL A 396 6.19 28.48 24.86
CA VAL A 396 5.08 29.44 24.67
C VAL A 396 3.84 29.07 25.49
N LYS A 397 3.48 27.79 25.54
CA LYS A 397 2.30 27.29 26.29
C LYS A 397 2.58 27.07 27.77
N ASP A 398 3.86 27.10 28.17
CA ASP A 398 4.31 26.64 29.48
C ASP A 398 3.78 25.21 29.74
N ALA A 399 4.24 24.29 28.89
CA ALA A 399 3.76 22.92 28.79
C ALA A 399 4.90 21.96 28.43
N ASP A 400 4.86 20.76 28.97
CA ASP A 400 5.96 19.80 28.93
C ASP A 400 5.58 18.47 28.26
N ASN A 401 4.29 18.13 28.23
CA ASN A 401 3.82 16.87 27.64
C ASN A 401 3.78 16.94 26.11
N ARG A 402 4.64 16.16 25.45
CA ARG A 402 4.74 16.09 23.98
C ARG A 402 3.88 14.97 23.43
N SER A 403 3.05 15.29 22.45
CA SER A 403 2.17 14.29 21.85
C SER A 403 2.96 13.24 21.04
N PRO A 404 2.67 11.94 21.24
CA PRO A 404 3.31 10.86 20.49
C PRO A 404 2.70 10.64 19.09
N PHE A 405 1.64 11.37 18.76
CA PHE A 405 0.85 11.19 17.53
C PHE A 405 1.35 12.13 16.41
N LEU A 406 1.45 11.60 15.20
CA LEU A 406 1.84 12.40 14.02
C LEU A 406 0.76 13.44 13.65
N TRP A 407 -0.52 13.11 13.88
CA TRP A 407 -1.69 13.98 13.69
C TRP A 407 -2.36 14.38 15.01
N SER A 408 -1.55 14.74 16.01
CA SER A 408 -2.04 15.28 17.28
C SER A 408 -2.91 16.54 17.13
N ASP A 409 -3.97 16.63 17.94
CA ASP A 409 -4.78 17.84 18.12
C ASP A 409 -4.01 18.94 18.87
N GLU A 410 -3.05 18.55 19.71
CA GLU A 410 -2.06 19.45 20.31
C GLU A 410 -0.69 18.77 20.27
N VAL A 411 0.31 19.40 19.65
CA VAL A 411 1.68 18.86 19.63
C VAL A 411 2.31 18.90 21.04
N VAL A 412 1.98 19.89 21.85
CA VAL A 412 2.32 19.98 23.29
C VAL A 412 1.10 20.43 24.10
N SER A 413 0.85 19.74 25.22
CA SER A 413 -0.28 19.96 26.15
C SER A 413 0.21 20.10 27.59
N ARG A 414 -0.55 20.76 28.48
CA ARG A 414 -0.24 20.81 29.92
C ARG A 414 -0.60 19.48 30.60
N ALA A 415 0.21 19.05 31.57
CA ALA A 415 -0.10 17.88 32.38
C ALA A 415 -1.39 18.11 33.20
N GLY A 416 -2.40 17.25 33.02
CA GLY A 416 -3.67 17.26 33.79
C GLY A 416 -4.96 17.64 33.05
N GLY A 417 -4.92 17.85 31.72
CA GLY A 417 -6.06 18.36 30.93
C GLY A 417 -7.09 17.35 30.41
N GLU A 418 -7.32 16.20 31.07
CA GLU A 418 -8.37 15.26 30.63
C GLU A 418 -9.80 15.78 30.92
N GLY A 419 -9.96 16.81 31.78
CA GLY A 419 -11.28 17.33 32.21
C GLY A 419 -11.86 18.52 31.43
N GLU A 420 -11.12 19.17 30.51
CA GLU A 420 -11.64 20.36 29.79
C GLU A 420 -12.30 20.05 28.45
N THR A 421 -12.13 18.83 27.93
CA THR A 421 -12.71 18.42 26.64
C THR A 421 -14.25 18.36 26.68
N GLU A 422 -14.84 18.02 27.82
CA GLU A 422 -16.30 17.90 27.98
C GLU A 422 -17.00 19.26 28.17
N ARG A 423 -16.33 20.25 28.78
CA ARG A 423 -16.91 21.59 29.00
C ARG A 423 -16.98 22.43 27.71
N GLY A 424 -16.04 22.22 26.80
CA GLY A 424 -16.01 22.90 25.50
C GLY A 424 -17.03 22.36 24.48
N GLU A 425 -17.47 21.10 24.62
CA GLU A 425 -18.53 20.53 23.76
C GLU A 425 -19.94 21.05 24.15
N ARG A 426 -20.18 21.32 25.44
CA ARG A 426 -21.42 21.97 25.90
C ARG A 426 -21.58 23.40 25.39
N GLN A 427 -20.52 24.22 25.43
CA GLN A 427 -20.57 25.60 24.92
C GLN A 427 -20.71 25.71 23.39
N ARG A 428 -20.37 24.65 22.63
CA ARG A 428 -20.41 24.69 21.16
C ARG A 428 -21.77 24.35 20.57
N LYS A 429 -22.59 23.55 21.26
CA LYS A 429 -23.99 23.33 20.88
C LYS A 429 -24.81 24.62 20.95
N GLU A 430 -24.52 25.50 21.90
CA GLU A 430 -25.21 26.79 22.01
C GLU A 430 -24.83 27.82 20.93
N GLN A 431 -23.65 27.67 20.30
CA GLN A 431 -23.19 28.58 19.23
C GLN A 431 -23.55 28.11 17.81
N GLU A 432 -23.64 26.80 17.56
CA GLU A 432 -23.98 26.27 16.23
C GLU A 432 -25.47 26.45 15.86
N GLU A 433 -26.34 26.77 16.81
CA GLU A 433 -27.76 27.08 16.57
C GLU A 433 -28.02 28.58 16.25
N GLY A 434 -27.01 29.45 16.34
CA GLY A 434 -27.18 30.92 16.29
C GLY A 434 -26.87 31.65 14.98
N GLU A 435 -26.16 31.05 14.01
CA GLU A 435 -25.66 31.80 12.84
C GLU A 435 -26.17 31.24 11.51
N TRP A 436 -27.45 31.53 11.22
CA TRP A 436 -27.94 31.71 9.85
C TRP A 436 -28.48 33.14 9.72
N SER A 437 -27.60 34.11 9.45
CA SER A 437 -27.99 35.41 8.90
C SER A 437 -26.81 36.10 8.22
N GLU A 438 -27.00 36.38 6.92
CA GLU A 438 -26.48 37.47 6.06
C GLU A 438 -25.28 38.31 6.57
N GLY A 439 -24.23 38.59 5.81
CA GLY A 439 -24.21 39.25 4.51
C GLY A 439 -22.94 40.14 4.40
N ALA A 440 -22.58 40.56 3.18
CA ALA A 440 -21.33 41.24 2.80
C ALA A 440 -21.07 42.61 3.46
N GLY A 441 -19.79 43.02 3.58
CA GLY A 441 -19.41 44.42 3.89
C GLY A 441 -17.90 44.67 3.99
N GLN A 442 -17.44 45.79 3.44
CA GLN A 442 -16.04 46.19 3.16
C GLN A 442 -15.31 46.84 4.36
N GLY A 443 -13.99 47.01 4.21
CA GLY A 443 -13.00 47.37 5.23
C GLY A 443 -13.04 48.78 5.86
N ARG A 444 -12.23 48.96 6.91
CA ARG A 444 -11.34 50.13 7.13
C ARG A 444 -10.40 49.93 8.33
N GLU A 445 -9.24 50.59 8.22
CA GLU A 445 -8.14 50.64 9.19
C GLU A 445 -8.39 51.59 10.37
N GLN A 446 -7.55 51.40 11.41
CA GLN A 446 -7.03 52.32 12.45
C GLN A 446 -7.65 52.27 13.85
N GLY A 447 -6.75 52.11 14.84
CA GLY A 447 -6.96 52.36 16.26
C GLY A 447 -5.98 51.62 17.18
N GLU A 448 -4.69 52.01 17.16
CA GLU A 448 -3.67 51.55 18.13
C GLU A 448 -3.94 52.15 19.53
N GLY A 449 -3.83 51.35 20.60
CA GLY A 449 -3.75 51.94 21.95
C GLY A 449 -3.99 51.07 23.19
N GLU A 450 -4.57 49.87 23.10
CA GLU A 450 -4.93 49.05 24.29
C GLU A 450 -4.60 47.54 24.15
N GLU A 451 -3.72 47.14 23.23
CA GLU A 451 -3.56 45.72 22.83
C GLU A 451 -2.67 44.84 23.73
N ASP A 452 -1.83 45.42 24.60
CA ASP A 452 -0.66 44.68 25.15
C ASP A 452 -0.98 43.65 26.26
N MET A 453 -2.15 43.74 26.91
CA MET A 453 -2.59 42.77 27.95
C MET A 453 -3.64 41.77 27.44
N THR A 454 -4.30 42.07 26.32
CA THR A 454 -5.29 41.19 25.66
C THR A 454 -4.66 40.26 24.62
N GLU A 455 -3.54 40.66 23.99
CA GLU A 455 -2.84 39.82 23.01
C GLU A 455 -2.25 38.54 23.61
N THR A 456 -1.77 38.57 24.86
CA THR A 456 -1.08 37.45 25.50
C THR A 456 -2.03 36.30 25.85
N ALA A 457 -3.27 36.62 26.24
CA ALA A 457 -4.33 35.64 26.48
C ALA A 457 -4.87 35.05 25.16
N GLY A 458 -5.17 35.90 24.17
CA GLY A 458 -5.59 35.47 22.83
C GLY A 458 -4.53 34.71 22.06
N PHE A 459 -3.24 34.95 22.33
CA PHE A 459 -2.13 34.21 21.72
C PHE A 459 -2.00 32.78 22.26
N LYS A 460 -2.22 32.55 23.56
CA LYS A 460 -2.26 31.20 24.13
C LYS A 460 -3.45 30.40 23.56
N ASP A 461 -4.59 31.05 23.38
CA ASP A 461 -5.78 30.45 22.73
C ASP A 461 -5.59 30.19 21.22
N TRP A 462 -4.78 31.00 20.52
CA TRP A 462 -4.51 30.81 19.08
C TRP A 462 -3.69 29.54 18.76
N ILE A 463 -2.87 29.05 19.69
CA ILE A 463 -2.08 27.81 19.51
C ILE A 463 -2.95 26.56 19.78
N LYS A 464 -4.28 26.70 19.85
CA LYS A 464 -5.21 25.58 19.66
C LYS A 464 -5.15 25.15 18.20
N GLU A 465 -4.36 24.11 17.93
CA GLU A 465 -4.28 23.54 16.59
C GLU A 465 -5.67 23.03 16.18
N ARG A 466 -5.95 23.05 14.86
CA ARG A 466 -7.24 22.55 14.38
C ARG A 466 -7.29 21.03 14.59
N LYS A 467 -8.30 20.56 15.33
CA LYS A 467 -8.48 19.12 15.57
C LYS A 467 -8.45 18.32 14.26
N TRP A 468 -7.72 17.21 14.27
CA TRP A 468 -7.63 16.28 13.15
C TRP A 468 -8.84 15.35 13.15
N THR A 469 -9.93 15.81 12.52
CA THR A 469 -11.17 15.03 12.40
C THR A 469 -11.26 14.28 11.05
N SER A 470 -12.07 13.22 11.00
CA SER A 470 -12.39 12.53 9.75
C SER A 470 -12.99 13.47 8.69
N ASP A 471 -13.74 14.48 9.14
CA ASP A 471 -14.31 15.49 8.26
C ASP A 471 -13.25 16.49 7.73
N ARG A 472 -12.29 16.92 8.56
CA ARG A 472 -11.13 17.71 8.13
C ARG A 472 -10.34 16.97 7.05
N ALA A 473 -10.03 15.69 7.29
CA ALA A 473 -9.37 14.80 6.34
C ALA A 473 -10.12 14.70 5.00
N ARG A 474 -11.45 14.50 5.04
CA ARG A 474 -12.30 14.49 3.85
C ARG A 474 -12.21 15.81 3.08
N ARG A 475 -12.30 16.95 3.78
CA ARG A 475 -12.22 18.30 3.18
C ARG A 475 -10.87 18.58 2.54
N ILE A 476 -9.77 18.15 3.17
CA ILE A 476 -8.42 18.24 2.59
C ILE A 476 -8.36 17.46 1.27
N MET A 477 -8.82 16.21 1.27
CA MET A 477 -8.82 15.37 0.07
C MET A 477 -9.62 16.00 -1.08
N GLN A 478 -10.82 16.49 -0.79
CA GLN A 478 -11.68 17.15 -1.78
C GLN A 478 -11.04 18.44 -2.33
N ARG A 479 -10.47 19.28 -1.46
CA ARG A 479 -9.82 20.54 -1.87
C ARG A 479 -8.63 20.30 -2.79
N HIS A 480 -7.75 19.35 -2.44
CA HIS A 480 -6.57 19.09 -3.26
C HIS A 480 -6.90 18.36 -4.56
N SER A 481 -7.86 17.43 -4.54
CA SER A 481 -8.32 16.76 -5.76
C SER A 481 -9.08 17.71 -6.70
N GLU A 482 -9.88 18.63 -6.17
CA GLU A 482 -10.54 19.66 -6.97
C GLU A 482 -9.51 20.61 -7.60
N ARG A 483 -8.50 21.04 -6.83
CA ARG A 483 -7.45 21.94 -7.35
C ARG A 483 -6.55 21.27 -8.39
N LEU A 484 -6.19 20.00 -8.21
CA LEU A 484 -5.16 19.33 -9.01
C LEU A 484 -5.70 18.37 -10.08
N MET A 485 -6.94 17.89 -9.93
CA MET A 485 -7.59 16.97 -10.87
C MET A 485 -8.97 17.47 -11.34
N GLU A 486 -9.39 18.68 -10.95
CA GLU A 486 -10.70 19.26 -11.28
C GLU A 486 -11.89 18.40 -10.83
N THR A 487 -11.68 17.54 -9.82
CA THR A 487 -12.71 16.61 -9.33
C THR A 487 -12.68 16.47 -7.83
N LYS A 488 -13.85 16.52 -7.18
CA LYS A 488 -13.98 16.34 -5.72
C LYS A 488 -13.91 14.87 -5.35
N LEU A 489 -12.71 14.38 -5.04
CA LEU A 489 -12.50 13.01 -4.58
C LEU A 489 -12.70 12.91 -3.06
N GLY A 490 -13.68 12.10 -2.64
CA GLY A 490 -13.91 11.74 -1.24
C GLY A 490 -13.25 10.41 -0.83
N LEU A 491 -13.08 10.20 0.47
CA LEU A 491 -12.46 8.98 1.02
C LEU A 491 -13.17 7.68 0.61
N SER A 492 -14.51 7.68 0.53
CA SER A 492 -15.29 6.50 0.14
C SER A 492 -15.11 6.15 -1.35
N ALA A 493 -15.23 7.16 -2.23
CA ALA A 493 -15.01 7.00 -3.66
C ALA A 493 -13.58 6.54 -3.96
N TRP A 494 -12.59 7.11 -3.28
CA TRP A 494 -11.20 6.68 -3.39
C TRP A 494 -11.01 5.19 -3.05
N ARG A 495 -11.59 4.67 -1.96
CA ARG A 495 -11.44 3.25 -1.61
C ARG A 495 -11.95 2.34 -2.73
N GLN A 496 -13.13 2.64 -3.26
CA GLN A 496 -13.69 1.86 -4.36
C GLN A 496 -12.82 1.95 -5.62
N MET A 497 -12.43 3.17 -6.00
CA MET A 497 -11.57 3.42 -7.15
C MET A 497 -10.18 2.78 -6.99
N ALA A 498 -9.58 2.80 -5.81
CA ALA A 498 -8.28 2.19 -5.51
C ALA A 498 -8.33 0.67 -5.68
N ILE A 499 -9.43 0.02 -5.30
CA ILE A 499 -9.65 -1.41 -5.55
C ILE A 499 -9.73 -1.68 -7.05
N ALA A 500 -10.50 -0.89 -7.80
CA ALA A 500 -10.56 -1.06 -9.24
C ALA A 500 -9.22 -0.82 -9.92
N ILE A 501 -8.46 0.18 -9.49
CA ILE A 501 -7.08 0.43 -9.95
C ILE A 501 -6.19 -0.77 -9.62
N SER A 502 -6.29 -1.31 -8.40
CA SER A 502 -5.54 -2.49 -7.98
C SER A 502 -5.88 -3.70 -8.85
N ASN A 503 -7.17 -3.98 -9.05
CA ASN A 503 -7.63 -5.09 -9.88
C ASN A 503 -7.18 -4.96 -11.34
N ARG A 504 -7.21 -3.74 -11.88
CA ARG A 504 -6.91 -3.48 -13.29
C ARG A 504 -5.42 -3.39 -13.60
N TYR A 505 -4.63 -2.75 -12.75
CA TYR A 505 -3.21 -2.44 -13.01
C TYR A 505 -2.24 -3.18 -12.10
N LEU A 506 -2.71 -3.69 -10.96
CA LEU A 506 -1.86 -4.31 -9.94
C LEU A 506 -2.12 -5.81 -9.77
N HIS A 507 -3.05 -6.40 -10.53
CA HIS A 507 -3.50 -7.80 -10.55
C HIS A 507 -3.55 -8.48 -9.18
N LYS A 508 -4.76 -8.69 -8.62
CA LYS A 508 -5.06 -9.46 -7.40
C LYS A 508 -3.91 -10.41 -7.03
N ALA A 509 -3.09 -9.97 -6.09
CA ALA A 509 -1.68 -10.34 -6.05
C ALA A 509 -1.43 -11.73 -5.46
N PHE A 510 -2.45 -12.48 -5.03
CA PHE A 510 -2.23 -13.70 -4.24
C PHE A 510 -3.25 -14.82 -4.45
N LYS A 511 -3.88 -14.97 -5.62
CA LYS A 511 -4.88 -16.06 -5.79
C LYS A 511 -4.33 -17.43 -6.20
N GLU A 512 -3.05 -17.61 -6.49
CA GLU A 512 -2.53 -18.91 -6.94
C GLU A 512 -1.08 -19.15 -6.48
N GLU A 513 -0.89 -19.49 -5.21
CA GLU A 513 0.18 -20.41 -4.81
C GLU A 513 -0.45 -21.48 -3.91
N GLY A 514 -0.48 -22.72 -4.41
CA GLY A 514 -1.06 -23.85 -3.71
C GLY A 514 -0.28 -24.21 -2.45
N PHE A 515 -0.94 -24.12 -1.31
CA PHE A 515 -0.79 -25.06 -0.21
C PHE A 515 -2.14 -25.75 -0.04
N GLY A 516 -2.29 -26.91 -0.66
CA GLY A 516 -3.29 -27.87 -0.23
C GLY A 516 -2.76 -28.56 1.03
N ASP A 517 -3.47 -28.43 2.14
CA ASP A 517 -4.27 -29.53 2.67
C ASP A 517 -5.24 -29.01 3.75
N GLU A 518 -6.50 -29.40 3.56
CA GLU A 518 -7.58 -29.61 4.54
C GLU A 518 -7.83 -28.50 5.59
N ASP A 519 -8.67 -27.52 5.23
CA ASP A 519 -9.96 -27.27 5.89
C ASP A 519 -10.76 -26.24 5.05
N GLU A 520 -11.92 -26.67 4.54
CA GLU A 520 -12.89 -25.83 3.83
C GLU A 520 -13.51 -24.80 4.79
N ASP A 521 -13.18 -23.51 4.62
CA ASP A 521 -14.04 -22.30 4.79
C ASP A 521 -13.27 -20.97 5.00
N GLU A 522 -11.93 -20.94 4.86
CA GLU A 522 -11.14 -19.74 5.13
C GLU A 522 -10.64 -19.05 3.84
N VAL A 523 -11.33 -17.98 3.43
CA VAL A 523 -10.91 -17.13 2.29
C VAL A 523 -9.70 -16.27 2.70
N GLU A 524 -8.49 -16.73 2.39
CA GLU A 524 -7.25 -16.00 2.66
C GLU A 524 -7.26 -14.59 2.03
N ASP A 525 -7.04 -13.54 2.84
CA ASP A 525 -7.08 -12.12 2.39
C ASP A 525 -5.98 -11.81 1.37
N ASP A 526 -6.29 -11.10 0.28
CA ASP A 526 -5.28 -10.53 -0.64
C ASP A 526 -4.59 -9.29 -0.02
N PRO A 527 -3.25 -9.31 0.22
CA PRO A 527 -2.47 -8.14 0.62
C PRO A 527 -2.68 -6.87 -0.21
N ALA A 528 -3.05 -6.99 -1.49
CA ALA A 528 -3.37 -5.87 -2.37
C ALA A 528 -4.66 -5.14 -1.96
N ASP A 529 -5.69 -5.88 -1.55
CA ASP A 529 -6.96 -5.34 -1.11
C ASP A 529 -6.85 -4.70 0.29
N LEU A 530 -6.03 -5.28 1.16
CA LEU A 530 -5.67 -4.69 2.47
C LEU A 530 -4.89 -3.37 2.30
N GLN A 531 -3.96 -3.31 1.33
CA GLN A 531 -3.27 -2.07 0.95
C GLN A 531 -4.23 -1.01 0.39
N ALA A 532 -5.25 -1.39 -0.38
CA ALA A 532 -6.27 -0.47 -0.88
C ALA A 532 -7.29 0.01 0.19
N GLY A 533 -7.20 -0.50 1.43
CA GLY A 533 -8.04 -0.06 2.56
C GLY A 533 -9.37 -0.81 2.69
N HIS A 534 -9.42 -2.05 2.21
CA HIS A 534 -10.52 -3.00 2.43
C HIS A 534 -10.10 -4.10 3.41
N GLY A 535 -11.02 -4.92 3.95
CA GLY A 535 -10.60 -6.13 4.69
C GLY A 535 -11.75 -7.09 5.05
N THR A 536 -11.48 -8.41 5.06
CA THR A 536 -12.19 -9.58 5.68
C THR A 536 -11.69 -10.89 4.99
N HIS A 537 -11.36 -12.05 5.60
CA HIS A 537 -11.35 -12.65 6.96
C HIS A 537 -10.63 -14.05 6.90
N VAL A 538 -9.79 -14.39 7.91
CA VAL A 538 -9.16 -15.71 8.29
C VAL A 538 -8.12 -16.32 7.30
N ALA A 539 -6.94 -16.87 7.63
CA ALA A 539 -6.48 -17.68 8.79
C ALA A 539 -4.96 -17.68 9.07
N GLY A 540 -4.56 -18.45 10.10
CA GLY A 540 -3.23 -19.05 10.23
C GLY A 540 -2.26 -18.39 11.22
N MET A 541 -2.40 -18.63 12.54
CA MET A 541 -1.33 -18.31 13.52
C MET A 541 -1.31 -19.24 14.74
N ILE A 542 -0.94 -20.50 14.56
CA ILE A 542 -0.22 -21.26 15.59
C ILE A 542 0.91 -22.02 14.89
N TYR A 543 2.14 -21.86 15.40
CA TYR A 543 3.42 -22.51 15.03
C TYR A 543 4.39 -21.73 14.10
N ALA A 544 5.65 -21.69 14.57
CA ALA A 544 6.89 -21.12 14.00
C ALA A 544 7.17 -19.61 14.25
N ARG A 545 7.89 -19.28 15.35
CA ARG A 545 8.41 -17.93 15.64
C ARG A 545 9.95 -17.89 15.55
N GLU A 546 10.49 -16.91 14.84
CA GLU A 546 11.92 -16.53 14.86
C GLU A 546 12.16 -15.23 15.64
N LEU A 547 13.36 -15.09 16.21
CA LEU A 547 13.78 -14.07 17.19
C LEU A 547 13.68 -12.58 16.74
N GLN A 548 13.34 -12.29 15.47
CA GLN A 548 13.16 -10.93 14.90
C GLN A 548 11.69 -10.56 14.60
N GLN A 549 10.74 -11.32 15.13
CA GLN A 549 9.31 -11.11 14.92
C GLN A 549 8.71 -10.28 16.08
N GLY A 550 8.60 -8.96 15.88
CA GLY A 550 7.76 -8.12 16.74
C GLY A 550 6.27 -8.49 16.62
N ASN A 551 5.43 -7.96 17.52
CA ASN A 551 4.01 -8.31 17.71
C ASN A 551 3.06 -8.10 16.50
N PHE A 552 3.58 -7.80 15.31
CA PHE A 552 2.84 -7.23 14.18
C PHE A 552 2.66 -8.16 12.96
N GLY A 553 3.09 -9.43 13.02
CA GLY A 553 2.78 -10.44 11.98
C GLY A 553 4.01 -11.20 11.45
N THR A 554 3.79 -12.19 10.59
CA THR A 554 4.86 -13.07 10.06
C THR A 554 5.80 -12.31 9.11
N ALA A 555 7.07 -12.72 9.07
CA ALA A 555 8.08 -12.13 8.17
C ALA A 555 7.65 -12.19 6.69
N THR A 556 7.03 -13.31 6.28
CA THR A 556 6.48 -13.52 4.93
C THR A 556 5.39 -12.49 4.58
N ARG A 557 4.45 -12.24 5.49
CA ARG A 557 3.36 -11.28 5.26
C ARG A 557 3.87 -9.84 5.16
N ARG A 558 4.89 -9.47 5.95
CA ARG A 558 5.56 -8.16 5.83
C ARG A 558 6.21 -7.98 4.45
N GLU A 559 6.85 -9.03 3.94
CA GLU A 559 7.46 -9.00 2.60
C GLU A 559 6.42 -8.85 1.48
N GLN A 560 5.29 -9.56 1.58
CA GLN A 560 4.17 -9.41 0.65
C GLN A 560 3.63 -7.97 0.64
N PHE A 561 3.38 -7.39 1.81
CA PHE A 561 2.97 -5.99 1.92
C PHE A 561 3.99 -5.02 1.31
N ARG A 562 5.30 -5.28 1.51
CA ARG A 562 6.37 -4.50 0.90
C ARG A 562 6.35 -4.59 -0.63
N ALA A 563 6.17 -5.79 -1.17
CA ALA A 563 6.09 -6.01 -2.61
C ALA A 563 4.89 -5.26 -3.22
N VAL A 564 3.73 -5.31 -2.59
CA VAL A 564 2.52 -4.59 -3.02
C VAL A 564 2.72 -3.08 -2.95
N SER A 565 3.24 -2.53 -1.84
CA SER A 565 3.53 -1.10 -1.73
C SER A 565 4.51 -0.65 -2.82
N ARG A 566 5.56 -1.42 -3.11
CA ARG A 566 6.50 -1.13 -4.22
C ARG A 566 5.85 -1.14 -5.60
N ARG A 567 4.83 -1.98 -5.82
CA ARG A 567 4.07 -1.99 -7.07
C ARG A 567 3.24 -0.72 -7.21
N TRP A 568 2.58 -0.28 -6.13
CA TRP A 568 1.91 1.01 -6.07
C TRP A 568 2.87 2.18 -6.33
N HIS A 569 4.06 2.18 -5.73
CA HIS A 569 5.06 3.23 -5.95
C HIS A 569 5.47 3.32 -7.43
N ARG A 570 5.81 2.18 -8.04
CA ARG A 570 6.17 2.12 -9.47
C ARG A 570 5.04 2.57 -10.37
N PHE A 571 3.81 2.13 -10.10
CA PHE A 571 2.61 2.52 -10.85
C PHE A 571 2.36 4.03 -10.79
N LEU A 572 2.56 4.64 -9.61
CA LEU A 572 2.37 6.07 -9.40
C LEU A 572 3.58 6.91 -9.85
N GLY A 573 4.67 6.28 -10.32
CA GLY A 573 5.87 6.97 -10.80
C GLY A 573 6.86 7.38 -9.71
N PHE A 574 6.80 6.81 -8.51
CA PHE A 574 7.78 7.01 -7.44
C PHE A 574 8.94 6.02 -7.53
N GLY A 575 10.15 6.43 -7.10
CA GLY A 575 11.32 5.56 -6.96
C GLY A 575 12.13 5.34 -8.25
N ALA A 576 12.21 6.34 -9.12
CA ALA A 576 12.93 6.26 -10.40
C ALA A 576 14.47 6.36 -10.30
N GLU A 577 15.03 6.85 -9.19
CA GLU A 577 16.46 7.24 -9.13
C GLU A 577 17.29 6.60 -7.98
N ASP A 578 16.69 5.98 -6.96
CA ASP A 578 17.41 5.58 -5.73
C ASP A 578 18.08 4.20 -5.72
N TRP A 579 18.20 3.55 -6.87
CA TRP A 579 18.94 2.29 -6.96
C TRP A 579 20.34 2.52 -7.52
N GLY A 580 21.10 3.34 -6.79
CA GLY A 580 22.54 3.51 -6.93
C GLY A 580 23.31 2.26 -6.49
N GLY A 581 23.14 1.18 -7.24
CA GLY A 581 24.08 0.08 -7.36
C GLY A 581 24.47 -0.01 -8.83
N THR A 582 25.34 0.90 -9.27
CA THR A 582 26.04 0.93 -10.55
C THR A 582 25.24 0.48 -11.78
N GLU A 583 24.40 1.35 -12.35
CA GLU A 583 24.15 1.36 -13.79
C GLU A 583 23.56 2.73 -14.21
N SER A 584 24.45 3.58 -14.73
CA SER A 584 24.07 4.83 -15.39
C SER A 584 23.50 4.55 -16.78
N GLY A 585 22.40 5.23 -17.13
CA GLY A 585 21.90 5.22 -18.50
C GLY A 585 20.55 5.90 -18.70
N MET A 586 20.59 7.22 -18.83
CA MET A 586 19.65 8.09 -19.58
C MET A 586 18.14 8.04 -19.27
N LYS A 587 17.62 9.22 -18.91
CA LYS A 587 16.20 9.60 -19.00
C LYS A 587 15.58 9.11 -20.31
N ARG A 588 14.74 8.06 -20.22
CA ARG A 588 13.72 7.77 -21.24
C ARG A 588 12.37 8.22 -20.69
N GLN A 589 11.76 9.14 -21.42
CA GLN A 589 10.33 9.46 -21.31
C GLN A 589 9.57 8.14 -21.58
N ARG A 590 8.90 7.58 -20.56
CA ARG A 590 8.23 6.27 -20.67
C ARG A 590 6.98 6.36 -21.55
N ASP A 591 6.86 5.39 -22.45
CA ASP A 591 5.76 5.25 -23.41
C ASP A 591 4.59 4.47 -22.75
N PRO A 592 3.33 4.96 -22.78
CA PRO A 592 2.16 4.35 -22.12
C PRO A 592 1.91 2.86 -22.42
N PHE A 593 2.49 2.32 -23.50
CA PHE A 593 2.36 0.91 -23.87
C PHE A 593 3.31 -0.06 -23.13
N GLU A 594 4.21 0.43 -22.27
CA GLU A 594 5.19 -0.40 -21.55
C GLU A 594 4.54 -1.33 -20.51
N ALA A 595 3.55 -0.85 -19.75
CA ALA A 595 2.88 -1.65 -18.72
C ALA A 595 2.12 -2.86 -19.31
N ALA A 596 1.45 -2.67 -20.44
CA ALA A 596 0.71 -3.74 -21.11
C ALA A 596 1.66 -4.76 -21.79
N ARG A 597 2.84 -4.30 -22.25
CA ARG A 597 3.93 -5.18 -22.72
C ARG A 597 4.52 -6.01 -21.57
N GLU A 598 4.75 -5.39 -20.41
CA GLU A 598 5.23 -6.08 -19.21
C GLU A 598 4.22 -7.10 -18.69
N GLU A 599 2.92 -6.78 -18.74
CA GLU A 599 1.84 -7.67 -18.31
C GLU A 599 1.72 -8.91 -19.21
N ALA A 600 1.67 -8.74 -20.53
CA ALA A 600 1.63 -9.85 -21.47
C ALA A 600 2.86 -10.75 -21.34
N ARG A 601 4.03 -10.14 -21.09
CA ARG A 601 5.28 -10.85 -20.82
C ARG A 601 5.21 -11.62 -19.50
N PHE A 602 4.74 -10.99 -18.42
CA PHE A 602 4.58 -11.62 -17.11
C PHE A 602 3.67 -12.86 -17.20
N ARG A 603 2.52 -12.74 -17.86
CA ARG A 603 1.60 -13.87 -18.11
C ARG A 603 2.29 -15.05 -18.81
N ARG A 604 3.13 -14.78 -19.82
CA ARG A 604 3.91 -15.82 -20.53
C ARG A 604 4.96 -16.48 -19.63
N PHE A 605 5.68 -15.69 -18.80
CA PHE A 605 6.67 -16.22 -17.87
C PHE A 605 6.04 -17.03 -16.74
N SER A 606 4.93 -16.59 -16.16
CA SER A 606 4.19 -17.35 -15.13
C SER A 606 3.72 -18.70 -15.65
N ARG A 607 3.20 -18.77 -16.89
CA ARG A 607 2.82 -20.04 -17.51
C ARG A 607 4.02 -20.97 -17.69
N LEU A 608 5.14 -20.45 -18.19
CA LEU A 608 6.36 -21.23 -18.36
C LEU A 608 6.89 -21.81 -17.05
N GLN A 609 6.70 -21.12 -15.91
CA GLN A 609 7.16 -21.57 -14.59
C GLN A 609 6.33 -22.72 -14.02
N GLN A 610 5.06 -22.83 -14.39
CA GLN A 610 4.15 -23.89 -13.93
C GLN A 610 4.30 -25.19 -14.76
N VAL A 611 5.01 -25.14 -15.88
CA VAL A 611 5.17 -26.27 -16.78
C VAL A 611 6.20 -27.28 -16.26
N ASP A 612 5.85 -28.57 -16.21
CA ASP A 612 6.81 -29.64 -15.97
C ASP A 612 7.79 -29.77 -17.14
N MET A 613 8.97 -29.15 -17.01
CA MET A 613 10.00 -29.12 -18.04
C MET A 613 10.54 -30.51 -18.41
N ARG A 614 10.55 -31.47 -17.48
CA ARG A 614 10.98 -32.84 -17.77
C ARG A 614 9.91 -33.59 -18.55
N GLY A 615 8.64 -33.40 -18.19
CA GLY A 615 7.50 -33.86 -18.98
C GLY A 615 7.51 -33.33 -20.41
N GLN A 616 7.65 -32.01 -20.58
CA GLN A 616 7.67 -31.38 -21.91
C GLN A 616 8.87 -31.79 -22.76
N LEU A 617 10.04 -31.97 -22.17
CA LEU A 617 11.20 -32.50 -22.89
C LEU A 617 10.91 -33.88 -23.49
N ARG A 618 10.29 -34.77 -22.71
CA ARG A 618 9.90 -36.12 -23.16
C ARG A 618 8.82 -36.08 -24.23
N MET A 619 7.87 -35.14 -24.15
CA MET A 619 6.87 -34.93 -25.20
C MET A 619 7.50 -34.42 -26.50
N MET A 620 8.49 -33.52 -26.42
CA MET A 620 9.13 -32.92 -27.60
C MET A 620 10.14 -33.85 -28.28
N MET A 621 10.89 -34.65 -27.51
CA MET A 621 12.06 -35.41 -27.99
C MET A 621 11.93 -36.93 -27.84
N GLY A 622 10.84 -37.42 -27.24
CA GLY A 622 10.56 -38.84 -27.00
C GLY A 622 10.71 -39.27 -25.54
N GLU A 623 10.09 -40.39 -25.17
CA GLU A 623 9.89 -40.84 -23.77
C GLU A 623 11.20 -41.09 -23.00
N LYS A 624 12.31 -41.39 -23.70
CA LYS A 624 13.64 -41.62 -23.12
C LYS A 624 14.52 -40.36 -23.04
N ALA A 625 13.98 -39.18 -23.35
CA ALA A 625 14.76 -37.94 -23.37
C ALA A 625 15.05 -37.42 -21.95
N GLU A 626 16.32 -37.11 -21.69
CA GLU A 626 16.79 -36.54 -20.43
C GLU A 626 17.68 -35.31 -20.68
N PHE A 627 17.68 -34.37 -19.72
CA PHE A 627 18.57 -33.21 -19.76
C PHE A 627 20.03 -33.65 -19.61
N ARG A 628 20.91 -33.07 -20.43
CA ARG A 628 22.35 -33.36 -20.39
C ARG A 628 23.11 -32.22 -19.70
N GLY A 629 24.03 -32.57 -18.79
CA GLY A 629 24.91 -31.59 -18.14
C GLY A 629 24.12 -30.47 -17.44
N GLN A 630 24.44 -29.21 -17.76
CA GLN A 630 23.82 -28.02 -17.16
C GLN A 630 22.56 -27.52 -17.90
N GLN A 631 22.05 -28.26 -18.89
CA GLN A 631 20.88 -27.84 -19.68
C GLN A 631 19.67 -27.52 -18.80
N GLU A 632 19.35 -28.37 -17.82
CA GLU A 632 18.20 -28.15 -16.93
C GLU A 632 18.34 -26.86 -16.12
N MET A 633 19.54 -26.57 -15.62
CA MET A 633 19.81 -25.34 -14.87
C MET A 633 19.60 -24.10 -15.74
N VAL A 634 20.20 -24.07 -16.94
CA VAL A 634 20.10 -22.95 -17.87
C VAL A 634 18.65 -22.72 -18.29
N ILE A 635 17.94 -23.80 -18.65
CA ILE A 635 16.55 -23.73 -19.05
C ILE A 635 15.65 -23.24 -17.90
N ARG A 636 15.89 -23.68 -16.67
CA ARG A 636 15.17 -23.17 -15.49
C ARG A 636 15.43 -21.69 -15.25
N SER A 637 16.66 -21.20 -15.42
CA SER A 637 16.97 -19.76 -15.39
C SER A 637 16.22 -18.98 -16.47
N ILE A 638 16.16 -19.53 -17.69
CA ILE A 638 15.42 -18.94 -18.81
C ILE A 638 13.92 -18.89 -18.50
N VAL A 639 13.35 -19.94 -17.90
CA VAL A 639 11.94 -20.01 -17.48
C VAL A 639 11.62 -19.06 -16.32
N ARG A 640 12.56 -18.85 -15.39
CA ARG A 640 12.43 -17.89 -14.27
C ARG A 640 12.46 -16.43 -14.71
N GLY A 641 12.77 -16.15 -15.97
CA GLY A 641 12.87 -14.78 -16.47
C GLY A 641 14.21 -14.10 -16.14
N GLU A 642 15.21 -14.86 -15.67
CA GLU A 642 16.55 -14.33 -15.40
C GLU A 642 17.15 -13.76 -16.69
N SER A 643 17.78 -12.58 -16.63
CA SER A 643 18.38 -11.90 -17.78
C SER A 643 19.56 -11.05 -17.33
N PRO A 644 20.70 -11.07 -18.04
CA PRO A 644 21.02 -11.95 -19.16
C PRO A 644 21.37 -13.38 -18.69
N VAL A 645 21.17 -14.38 -19.56
CA VAL A 645 21.65 -15.77 -19.35
C VAL A 645 22.76 -16.06 -20.35
N VAL A 646 23.88 -16.61 -19.89
CA VAL A 646 25.02 -16.96 -20.74
C VAL A 646 25.36 -18.44 -20.57
N GLN A 647 25.24 -19.22 -21.65
CA GLN A 647 25.55 -20.65 -21.67
C GLN A 647 26.79 -20.92 -22.51
N ILE A 648 27.82 -21.44 -21.84
CA ILE A 648 29.07 -21.88 -22.47
C ILE A 648 29.13 -23.40 -22.41
N THR A 649 28.88 -24.07 -23.55
CA THR A 649 28.89 -25.54 -23.63
C THR A 649 29.45 -26.02 -24.97
N GLY A 650 30.30 -27.06 -24.92
CA GLY A 650 30.98 -27.61 -26.10
C GLY A 650 30.03 -27.94 -27.26
N THR A 651 30.57 -27.93 -28.48
CA THR A 651 29.82 -28.23 -29.71
C THR A 651 29.15 -29.60 -29.60
N GLY A 652 27.86 -29.70 -29.92
CA GLY A 652 27.06 -30.91 -29.70
C GLY A 652 26.44 -31.06 -28.30
N GLY A 653 26.72 -30.15 -27.36
CA GLY A 653 26.15 -30.14 -26.01
C GLY A 653 24.67 -29.75 -25.90
N GLY A 654 23.96 -29.63 -27.03
CA GLY A 654 22.52 -29.35 -27.10
C GLY A 654 22.11 -27.93 -26.69
N LYS A 655 22.86 -26.91 -27.13
CA LYS A 655 22.56 -25.48 -26.87
C LYS A 655 21.18 -25.05 -27.38
N SER A 656 20.74 -25.61 -28.51
CA SER A 656 19.46 -25.24 -29.13
C SER A 656 18.25 -25.51 -28.25
N LEU A 657 18.34 -26.53 -27.37
CA LEU A 657 17.28 -26.87 -26.44
C LEU A 657 16.92 -25.71 -25.50
N SER A 658 17.90 -24.85 -25.19
CA SER A 658 17.75 -23.71 -24.28
C SER A 658 16.77 -22.65 -24.77
N PHE A 659 16.51 -22.58 -26.08
CA PHE A 659 15.46 -21.71 -26.64
C PHE A 659 14.29 -22.48 -27.26
N MET A 660 14.52 -23.70 -27.77
CA MET A 660 13.46 -24.50 -28.37
C MET A 660 12.46 -25.03 -27.33
N LEU A 661 12.92 -25.53 -26.18
CA LEU A 661 12.02 -26.07 -25.17
C LEU A 661 11.12 -24.98 -24.54
N PRO A 662 11.63 -23.80 -24.15
CA PRO A 662 10.76 -22.70 -23.72
C PRO A 662 9.77 -22.25 -24.81
N ALA A 663 10.19 -22.21 -26.07
CA ALA A 663 9.31 -21.87 -27.20
C ALA A 663 8.19 -22.91 -27.40
N TYR A 664 8.51 -24.19 -27.25
CA TYR A 664 7.54 -25.29 -27.30
C TYR A 664 6.50 -25.20 -26.17
N CYS A 665 6.94 -24.87 -24.96
CA CYS A 665 6.07 -24.75 -23.79
C CYS A 665 5.16 -23.48 -23.82
N SER A 666 5.58 -22.42 -24.52
CA SER A 666 4.84 -21.15 -24.60
C SER A 666 4.85 -20.59 -26.03
N PRO A 667 3.91 -21.04 -26.88
CA PRO A 667 3.89 -20.69 -28.30
C PRO A 667 3.35 -19.28 -28.58
N GLU A 668 2.77 -18.60 -27.58
CA GLU A 668 2.07 -17.31 -27.71
C GLU A 668 3.02 -16.10 -27.90
N GLY A 669 4.33 -16.31 -27.77
CA GLY A 669 5.36 -15.27 -27.92
C GLY A 669 6.39 -15.61 -29.00
N THR A 670 7.01 -14.59 -29.56
CA THR A 670 8.10 -14.71 -30.54
C THR A 670 9.46 -14.57 -29.85
N ALA A 671 10.25 -15.64 -29.91
CA ALA A 671 11.68 -15.61 -29.61
C ALA A 671 12.47 -15.26 -30.88
N ILE A 672 13.28 -14.21 -30.83
CA ILE A 672 14.19 -13.87 -31.93
C ILE A 672 15.52 -14.59 -31.68
N VAL A 673 15.97 -15.40 -32.64
CA VAL A 673 17.23 -16.14 -32.57
C VAL A 673 18.18 -15.60 -33.64
N ILE A 674 19.26 -14.98 -33.21
CA ILE A 674 20.31 -14.42 -34.05
C ILE A 674 21.37 -15.51 -34.27
N VAL A 675 21.56 -15.94 -35.52
CA VAL A 675 22.47 -17.04 -35.89
C VAL A 675 23.45 -16.56 -36.96
N PRO A 676 24.78 -16.69 -36.78
CA PRO A 676 25.78 -16.10 -37.68
C PRO A 676 25.98 -16.85 -39.00
N LEU A 677 25.65 -18.15 -39.07
CA LEU A 677 25.81 -18.97 -40.27
C LEU A 677 24.46 -19.27 -40.93
N VAL A 678 24.38 -19.02 -42.24
CA VAL A 678 23.16 -19.26 -43.04
C VAL A 678 22.79 -20.75 -43.08
N SER A 679 23.77 -21.65 -43.16
CA SER A 679 23.55 -23.10 -43.13
C SER A 679 22.98 -23.57 -41.78
N LEU A 680 23.57 -23.11 -40.67
CA LEU A 680 23.11 -23.44 -39.32
C LEU A 680 21.67 -22.95 -39.07
N ARG A 681 21.32 -21.79 -39.65
CA ARG A 681 19.97 -21.23 -39.58
C ARG A 681 18.92 -22.14 -40.24
N GLU A 682 19.25 -22.74 -41.38
CA GLU A 682 18.34 -23.65 -42.10
C GLU A 682 18.17 -24.96 -41.33
N ASP A 683 19.28 -25.52 -40.80
CA ASP A 683 19.23 -26.73 -39.97
C ASP A 683 18.37 -26.54 -38.70
N LEU A 684 18.48 -25.38 -38.04
CA LEU A 684 17.69 -25.05 -36.84
C LEU A 684 16.21 -24.81 -37.17
N HIS A 685 15.91 -24.22 -38.33
CA HIS A 685 14.54 -24.05 -38.83
C HIS A 685 13.87 -25.42 -39.05
N ASP A 686 14.58 -26.35 -39.69
CA ASP A 686 14.08 -27.71 -39.93
C ASP A 686 13.89 -28.49 -38.62
N GLN A 687 14.77 -28.30 -37.63
CA GLN A 687 14.60 -28.88 -36.30
C GLN A 687 13.36 -28.34 -35.58
N CYS A 688 13.10 -27.04 -35.64
CA CYS A 688 11.89 -26.45 -35.05
C CYS A 688 10.62 -27.02 -35.68
N ASN A 689 10.59 -27.12 -37.01
CA ASN A 689 9.45 -27.67 -37.75
C ASN A 689 9.20 -29.15 -37.40
N LYS A 690 10.25 -29.96 -37.24
CA LYS A 690 10.15 -31.36 -36.79
C LYS A 690 9.60 -31.49 -35.37
N SER A 691 9.86 -30.51 -34.51
CA SER A 691 9.34 -30.43 -33.14
C SER A 691 8.00 -29.69 -33.04
N MET A 692 7.31 -29.44 -34.16
CA MET A 692 6.03 -28.71 -34.21
C MET A 692 6.07 -27.28 -33.67
N ILE A 693 7.25 -26.65 -33.66
CA ILE A 693 7.43 -25.24 -33.26
C ILE A 693 7.34 -24.38 -34.53
N GLU A 694 6.36 -23.47 -34.60
CA GLU A 694 6.27 -22.55 -35.73
C GLU A 694 7.51 -21.65 -35.76
N SER A 695 8.29 -21.78 -36.82
CA SER A 695 9.51 -21.00 -37.00
C SER A 695 9.53 -20.26 -38.33
N HIS A 696 10.21 -19.12 -38.37
CA HIS A 696 10.29 -18.28 -39.55
C HIS A 696 11.70 -17.72 -39.75
N ILE A 697 12.22 -17.81 -40.98
CA ILE A 697 13.48 -17.16 -41.35
C ILE A 697 13.16 -15.77 -41.87
N TRP A 698 13.55 -14.74 -41.11
CA TRP A 698 13.27 -13.36 -41.47
C TRP A 698 14.06 -12.93 -42.71
N ARG A 699 13.40 -12.24 -43.63
CA ARG A 699 13.99 -11.64 -44.83
C ARG A 699 13.45 -10.23 -45.00
N SER A 700 14.32 -9.25 -45.32
CA SER A 700 13.92 -7.84 -45.45
C SER A 700 12.83 -7.55 -46.50
N ARG A 701 12.62 -8.45 -47.47
CA ARG A 701 11.57 -8.34 -48.51
C ARG A 701 10.38 -9.27 -48.28
N GLY A 702 10.41 -10.10 -47.23
CA GLY A 702 9.27 -10.91 -46.81
C GLY A 702 8.39 -10.08 -45.88
N GLY A 703 7.06 -10.14 -46.05
CA GLY A 703 6.15 -9.42 -45.15
C GLY A 703 6.30 -9.86 -43.69
N ASN A 704 5.87 -9.00 -42.75
CA ASN A 704 5.91 -9.30 -41.32
C ASN A 704 5.01 -10.51 -41.01
N ARG A 705 5.57 -11.55 -40.39
CA ARG A 705 4.86 -12.77 -40.00
C ARG A 705 5.07 -13.04 -38.50
N LEU A 706 4.02 -13.45 -37.79
CA LEU A 706 4.15 -13.97 -36.43
C LEU A 706 4.60 -15.43 -36.50
N ALA A 707 5.59 -15.77 -35.67
CA ALA A 707 6.07 -17.14 -35.48
C ALA A 707 6.59 -17.28 -34.04
N THR A 708 6.56 -18.48 -33.49
CA THR A 708 7.10 -18.74 -32.14
C THR A 708 8.61 -18.52 -32.10
N ILE A 709 9.33 -18.88 -33.16
CA ILE A 709 10.76 -18.58 -33.31
C ILE A 709 11.01 -17.82 -34.62
N THR A 710 11.68 -16.68 -34.56
CA THR A 710 12.16 -15.96 -35.74
C THR A 710 13.67 -15.98 -35.82
N PHE A 711 14.22 -16.55 -36.89
CA PHE A 711 15.66 -16.58 -37.15
C PHE A 711 16.13 -15.39 -37.98
N VAL A 712 17.26 -14.79 -37.59
CA VAL A 712 17.86 -13.65 -38.29
C VAL A 712 19.39 -13.74 -38.27
N THR A 713 20.07 -13.19 -39.28
CA THR A 713 21.54 -13.06 -39.23
C THR A 713 21.94 -11.77 -38.51
N PRO A 714 23.13 -11.70 -37.89
CA PRO A 714 23.60 -10.49 -37.23
C PRO A 714 23.56 -9.23 -38.12
N GLU A 715 23.95 -9.36 -39.39
CA GLU A 715 23.97 -8.26 -40.36
C GLU A 715 22.57 -7.77 -40.72
N SER A 716 21.58 -8.67 -40.66
CA SER A 716 20.17 -8.34 -40.89
C SER A 716 19.54 -7.69 -39.64
N ALA A 717 19.95 -8.13 -38.44
CA ALA A 717 19.42 -7.66 -37.17
C ALA A 717 19.70 -6.17 -36.90
N VAL A 718 20.76 -5.62 -37.49
CA VAL A 718 21.11 -4.20 -37.38
C VAL A 718 20.41 -3.30 -38.41
N THR A 719 19.67 -3.88 -39.36
CA THR A 719 18.98 -3.09 -40.39
C THR A 719 17.76 -2.36 -39.84
N LYS A 720 17.42 -1.21 -40.45
CA LYS A 720 16.19 -0.46 -40.13
C LYS A 720 14.93 -1.33 -40.33
N ALA A 721 14.86 -2.09 -41.41
CA ALA A 721 13.72 -2.96 -41.70
C ALA A 721 13.49 -4.02 -40.60
N PHE A 722 14.57 -4.57 -40.03
CA PHE A 722 14.45 -5.49 -38.90
C PHE A 722 14.02 -4.77 -37.63
N ARG A 723 14.55 -3.57 -37.38
CA ARG A 723 14.11 -2.73 -36.24
C ARG A 723 12.61 -2.43 -36.32
N ASP A 724 12.08 -2.14 -37.51
CA ASP A 724 10.64 -1.92 -37.72
C ASP A 724 9.82 -3.19 -37.45
N TYR A 725 10.35 -4.37 -37.83
CA TYR A 725 9.75 -5.67 -37.49
C TYR A 725 9.72 -5.92 -35.98
N VAL A 726 10.81 -5.62 -35.26
CA VAL A 726 10.86 -5.75 -33.79
C VAL A 726 9.89 -4.78 -33.12
N ASN A 727 9.81 -3.53 -33.57
CA ASN A 727 8.85 -2.55 -33.07
C ASN A 727 7.40 -3.00 -33.31
N TRP A 728 7.12 -3.64 -34.46
CA TRP A 728 5.83 -4.24 -34.77
C TRP A 728 5.49 -5.43 -33.87
N LEU A 729 6.47 -6.29 -33.52
CA LEU A 729 6.27 -7.34 -32.52
C LEU A 729 6.00 -6.76 -31.12
N GLN A 730 6.71 -5.69 -30.75
CA GLN A 730 6.54 -5.03 -29.46
C GLN A 730 5.19 -4.31 -29.34
N SER A 731 4.70 -3.66 -30.39
CA SER A 731 3.37 -3.02 -30.38
C SER A 731 2.23 -4.02 -30.22
N ARG A 732 2.43 -5.25 -30.70
CA ARG A 732 1.50 -6.39 -30.53
C ARG A 732 1.74 -7.19 -29.26
N GLN A 733 2.66 -6.76 -28.39
CA GLN A 733 3.04 -7.47 -27.16
C GLN A 733 3.53 -8.91 -27.41
N ALA A 734 3.98 -9.21 -28.62
CA ALA A 734 4.34 -10.56 -29.07
C ALA A 734 5.83 -10.88 -28.88
N LEU A 735 6.71 -9.87 -28.74
CA LEU A 735 8.14 -10.12 -28.52
C LEU A 735 8.38 -10.70 -27.10
N ASP A 736 9.02 -11.86 -27.03
CA ASP A 736 9.20 -12.59 -25.77
C ASP A 736 10.64 -12.54 -25.25
N ARG A 737 11.61 -12.92 -26.09
CA ARG A 737 13.04 -12.96 -25.74
C ARG A 737 13.93 -12.91 -26.97
N ILE A 738 15.21 -12.65 -26.73
CA ILE A 738 16.24 -12.60 -27.77
C ILE A 738 17.35 -13.55 -27.39
N VAL A 739 17.71 -14.40 -28.35
CA VAL A 739 18.74 -15.41 -28.24
C VAL A 739 19.82 -15.07 -29.25
N VAL A 740 21.07 -14.99 -28.80
CA VAL A 740 22.24 -14.80 -29.66
C VAL A 740 23.04 -16.10 -29.64
N ASP A 741 22.95 -16.86 -30.72
CA ASP A 741 23.72 -18.08 -30.90
C ASP A 741 25.11 -17.77 -31.44
N GLU A 742 26.08 -18.58 -31.05
CA GLU A 742 27.52 -18.32 -31.23
C GLU A 742 27.90 -16.87 -30.87
N CYS A 743 27.49 -16.45 -29.68
CA CYS A 743 27.61 -15.06 -29.23
C CYS A 743 29.06 -14.53 -29.18
N HIS A 744 30.06 -15.41 -29.18
CA HIS A 744 31.47 -15.04 -29.29
C HIS A 744 31.77 -14.22 -30.56
N VAL A 745 30.97 -14.36 -31.61
CA VAL A 745 31.08 -13.55 -32.85
C VAL A 745 30.94 -12.04 -32.59
N LEU A 746 30.34 -11.63 -31.47
CA LEU A 746 30.34 -10.22 -31.06
C LEU A 746 31.76 -9.68 -30.81
N LEU A 747 32.70 -10.52 -30.40
CA LEU A 747 34.11 -10.15 -30.19
C LEU A 747 34.89 -10.01 -31.51
N ASP A 748 34.44 -10.68 -32.57
CA ASP A 748 35.08 -10.61 -33.88
C ASP A 748 34.84 -9.25 -34.58
N GLY A 749 33.84 -8.49 -34.14
CA GLY A 749 33.46 -7.21 -34.71
C GLY A 749 34.49 -6.10 -34.49
N ASN A 750 35.27 -5.78 -35.51
CA ASN A 750 36.20 -4.65 -35.50
C ASN A 750 36.07 -3.79 -36.77
N ASP A 751 36.74 -2.65 -36.80
CA ASP A 751 36.63 -1.66 -37.88
C ASP A 751 37.04 -2.24 -39.27
N GLN A 752 37.78 -3.35 -39.30
CA GLN A 752 38.25 -4.01 -40.53
C GLN A 752 37.49 -5.31 -40.85
N PHE A 753 36.88 -5.98 -39.86
CA PHE A 753 36.20 -7.26 -40.01
C PHE A 753 34.80 -7.23 -39.38
N ARG A 754 33.77 -7.32 -40.24
CA ARG A 754 32.33 -7.26 -39.88
C ARG A 754 31.98 -6.08 -38.96
N PRO A 755 32.27 -4.83 -39.35
CA PRO A 755 32.07 -3.63 -38.50
C PRO A 755 30.62 -3.45 -38.01
N LYS A 756 29.64 -3.90 -38.81
CA LYS A 756 28.21 -3.87 -38.45
C LYS A 756 27.87 -4.67 -37.18
N LEU A 757 28.70 -5.64 -36.78
CA LEU A 757 28.47 -6.41 -35.54
C LEU A 757 28.63 -5.54 -34.29
N GLN A 758 29.42 -4.47 -34.34
CA GLN A 758 29.57 -3.52 -33.23
C GLN A 758 28.26 -2.79 -32.90
N GLU A 759 27.36 -2.63 -33.88
CA GLU A 759 26.05 -2.01 -33.68
C GLU A 759 25.07 -2.96 -32.96
N LEU A 760 25.33 -4.26 -32.95
CA LEU A 760 24.40 -5.26 -32.42
C LEU A 760 24.27 -5.17 -30.90
N GLY A 761 25.37 -4.96 -30.17
CA GLY A 761 25.34 -4.81 -28.72
C GLY A 761 24.41 -3.69 -28.22
N PRO A 762 24.59 -2.44 -28.70
CA PRO A 762 23.68 -1.33 -28.39
C PRO A 762 22.21 -1.62 -28.76
N ILE A 763 21.96 -2.24 -29.91
CA ILE A 763 20.61 -2.58 -30.35
C ILE A 763 19.96 -3.64 -29.46
N LEU A 764 20.71 -4.66 -29.05
CA LEU A 764 20.24 -5.67 -28.10
C LEU A 764 19.85 -5.01 -26.77
N LYS A 765 20.64 -4.04 -26.29
CA LYS A 765 20.33 -3.28 -25.07
C LYS A 765 19.00 -2.54 -25.17
N ASP A 766 18.69 -1.94 -26.32
CA ASP A 766 17.43 -1.22 -26.56
C ASP A 766 16.18 -2.09 -26.54
N TRP A 767 16.32 -3.37 -26.86
CA TRP A 767 15.23 -4.34 -26.81
C TRP A 767 15.06 -4.83 -25.36
N CYS A 768 14.12 -4.22 -24.63
CA CYS A 768 13.81 -4.46 -23.20
C CYS A 768 13.18 -5.85 -22.89
N VAL A 769 13.72 -6.92 -23.46
CA VAL A 769 13.29 -8.32 -23.27
C VAL A 769 14.45 -9.19 -22.73
N GLN A 770 14.14 -10.42 -22.32
CA GLN A 770 15.13 -11.36 -21.78
C GLN A 770 16.17 -11.69 -22.86
N LYS A 771 17.45 -11.68 -22.47
CA LYS A 771 18.58 -11.93 -23.37
C LYS A 771 19.27 -13.23 -22.99
N VAL A 772 19.46 -14.12 -23.97
CA VAL A 772 20.11 -15.41 -23.81
C VAL A 772 21.28 -15.49 -24.80
N PHE A 773 22.48 -15.77 -24.32
CA PHE A 773 23.70 -15.85 -25.13
C PHE A 773 24.26 -17.27 -25.06
N LEU A 774 24.48 -17.87 -26.23
CA LEU A 774 24.90 -19.25 -26.37
C LEU A 774 26.24 -19.32 -27.12
N THR A 775 27.21 -20.09 -26.63
CA THR A 775 28.50 -20.28 -27.31
C THR A 775 29.18 -21.58 -26.89
N ALA A 776 29.99 -22.16 -27.79
CA ALA A 776 30.91 -23.25 -27.43
C ALA A 776 32.32 -22.79 -27.06
N THR A 777 32.70 -21.58 -27.46
CA THR A 777 34.11 -21.23 -27.70
C THR A 777 34.48 -19.86 -27.14
N LEU A 778 33.87 -19.42 -26.03
CA LEU A 778 34.31 -18.19 -25.36
C LEU A 778 35.65 -18.43 -24.60
N PRO A 779 36.76 -17.77 -24.99
CA PRO A 779 38.06 -18.03 -24.39
C PRO A 779 38.12 -17.63 -22.91
N PRO A 780 38.87 -18.38 -22.07
CA PRO A 780 39.08 -18.00 -20.69
C PRO A 780 39.75 -16.63 -20.53
N GLY A 781 39.01 -15.64 -20.00
CA GLY A 781 39.51 -14.29 -19.76
C GLY A 781 38.88 -13.21 -20.62
N GLU A 782 38.15 -13.58 -21.68
CA GLU A 782 37.45 -12.63 -22.56
C GLU A 782 36.00 -12.35 -22.11
N ASP A 783 35.56 -12.94 -20.99
CA ASP A 783 34.19 -12.79 -20.47
C ASP A 783 33.83 -11.32 -20.21
N ALA A 784 34.77 -10.53 -19.65
CA ALA A 784 34.56 -9.12 -19.35
C ALA A 784 34.43 -8.27 -20.63
N GLU A 785 35.22 -8.58 -21.65
CA GLU A 785 35.18 -7.89 -22.94
C GLU A 785 33.90 -8.26 -23.70
N PHE A 786 33.48 -9.52 -23.64
CA PHE A 786 32.21 -9.96 -24.19
C PHE A 786 31.03 -9.24 -23.53
N PHE A 787 31.01 -9.13 -22.20
CA PHE A 787 29.95 -8.39 -21.50
C PHE A 787 29.93 -6.92 -21.91
N ARG A 788 31.11 -6.29 -22.06
CA ARG A 788 31.23 -4.90 -22.54
C ARG A 788 30.62 -4.73 -23.94
N VAL A 789 31.01 -5.56 -24.90
CA VAL A 789 30.56 -5.46 -26.30
C VAL A 789 29.09 -5.86 -26.45
N ALA A 790 28.61 -6.85 -25.69
CA ALA A 790 27.20 -7.24 -25.66
C ALA A 790 26.29 -6.23 -24.93
N GLY A 791 26.87 -5.19 -24.31
CA GLY A 791 26.12 -4.16 -23.58
C GLY A 791 25.55 -4.64 -22.24
N LEU A 792 26.21 -5.62 -21.60
CA LEU A 792 25.83 -6.22 -20.32
C LEU A 792 26.69 -5.65 -19.18
N GLY A 793 26.08 -5.27 -18.05
CA GLY A 793 26.80 -4.78 -16.87
C GLY A 793 27.75 -5.82 -16.28
N LEU A 794 28.87 -5.37 -15.68
CA LEU A 794 29.97 -6.21 -15.17
C LEU A 794 29.61 -7.08 -13.94
N THR A 795 28.34 -7.23 -13.56
CA THR A 795 27.91 -7.96 -12.38
C THR A 795 27.14 -9.23 -12.74
N LEU A 796 27.83 -10.26 -13.23
CA LEU A 796 27.26 -11.59 -13.40
C LEU A 796 27.91 -12.59 -12.45
N ARG A 797 27.07 -13.19 -11.59
CA ARG A 797 27.43 -14.37 -10.80
C ARG A 797 27.71 -15.53 -11.75
N THR A 798 28.87 -16.14 -11.57
CA THR A 798 29.42 -17.24 -12.36
C THR A 798 28.45 -18.40 -12.52
N GLY A 799 28.03 -18.67 -13.76
CA GLY A 799 27.66 -20.01 -14.21
C GLY A 799 28.93 -20.87 -14.30
N SER A 800 28.88 -22.08 -13.75
CA SER A 800 30.02 -22.98 -13.59
C SER A 800 30.70 -23.34 -14.93
N ARG A 801 31.97 -22.95 -15.09
CA ARG A 801 32.89 -23.53 -16.09
C ARG A 801 33.07 -25.02 -15.79
N GLN A 802 32.62 -25.90 -16.68
CA GLN A 802 33.22 -27.23 -16.78
C GLN A 802 34.40 -27.14 -17.75
N SER A 803 35.60 -27.37 -17.22
CA SER A 803 36.78 -27.67 -18.02
C SER A 803 36.52 -28.93 -18.81
N ALA A 804 36.45 -28.82 -20.14
CA ALA A 804 36.73 -29.97 -20.98
C ALA A 804 38.17 -30.40 -20.65
N GLN A 805 38.33 -31.55 -20.00
CA GLN A 805 39.61 -32.24 -19.93
C GLN A 805 40.05 -32.48 -21.37
N ARG A 806 40.96 -31.63 -21.87
CA ARG A 806 41.83 -32.00 -22.99
C ARG A 806 42.66 -33.16 -22.47
N GLN A 807 42.23 -34.38 -22.79
CA GLN A 807 43.11 -35.54 -22.72
C GLN A 807 44.14 -35.36 -23.83
N THR A 808 45.21 -34.61 -23.56
CA THR A 808 46.43 -34.66 -24.37
C THR A 808 47.08 -36.02 -24.12
N SER A 809 46.62 -37.05 -24.83
CA SER A 809 47.42 -38.25 -24.99
C SER A 809 48.58 -37.89 -25.92
N MET A 810 49.75 -37.62 -25.34
CA MET A 810 51.00 -37.48 -26.08
C MET A 810 51.37 -38.86 -26.63
N ARG A 811 50.82 -39.24 -27.80
CA ARG A 811 51.29 -40.43 -28.52
C ARG A 811 52.57 -40.06 -29.25
N ARG A 812 53.70 -40.58 -28.75
CA ARG A 812 55.00 -40.58 -29.42
C ARG A 812 54.84 -41.01 -30.89
N ARG A 813 55.53 -40.29 -31.77
CA ARG A 813 55.77 -40.65 -33.17
C ARG A 813 56.14 -42.14 -33.29
N LYS A 814 55.30 -42.90 -33.98
CA LYS A 814 55.74 -44.04 -34.81
C LYS A 814 55.16 -43.84 -36.20
N THR A 815 56.08 -43.69 -37.14
CA THR A 815 55.88 -43.82 -38.58
C THR A 815 55.20 -45.15 -38.92
N GLY A 816 54.19 -45.13 -39.81
CA GLY A 816 53.73 -46.33 -40.54
C GLY A 816 52.24 -46.71 -40.42
N LYS A 817 51.50 -46.40 -41.50
CA LYS A 817 50.29 -47.07 -42.07
C LYS A 817 49.08 -47.38 -41.16
N TYR A 818 47.99 -46.64 -41.37
CA TYR A 818 46.63 -47.08 -41.03
C TYR A 818 46.05 -47.91 -42.18
N VAL A 819 46.19 -49.24 -42.09
CA VAL A 819 45.27 -50.20 -42.74
C VAL A 819 45.04 -51.31 -41.71
N ARG A 820 43.78 -51.56 -41.34
CA ARG A 820 43.42 -52.73 -40.53
C ARG A 820 42.74 -53.74 -41.44
N TRP A 821 43.40 -54.87 -41.63
CA TRP A 821 42.85 -56.08 -42.27
C TRP A 821 42.12 -56.90 -41.20
N CYS A 822 40.85 -57.20 -41.43
CA CYS A 822 40.09 -58.16 -40.63
C CYS A 822 39.55 -59.25 -41.56
N GLY A 823 40.11 -60.46 -41.46
CA GLY A 823 39.42 -61.72 -41.77
C GLY A 823 38.73 -61.86 -43.13
N GLY A 824 39.33 -61.40 -44.24
CA GLY A 824 38.97 -61.89 -45.58
C GLY A 824 38.32 -60.91 -46.58
N GLY A 825 38.23 -59.61 -46.32
CA GLY A 825 37.78 -58.65 -47.34
C GLY A 825 37.73 -57.19 -46.87
N TRP A 826 37.77 -56.23 -47.82
CA TRP A 826 37.57 -54.80 -47.54
C TRP A 826 36.06 -54.50 -47.46
N SER A 827 35.57 -54.08 -46.29
CA SER A 827 34.20 -53.55 -46.14
C SER A 827 34.24 -52.11 -45.64
N ILE A 828 33.64 -51.20 -46.41
CA ILE A 828 33.38 -49.81 -46.01
C ILE A 828 32.07 -49.80 -45.21
N THR A 829 32.11 -49.52 -43.91
CA THR A 829 30.93 -49.05 -43.18
C THR A 829 30.70 -47.58 -43.51
N PRO A 830 29.48 -47.16 -43.89
CA PRO A 830 29.19 -45.76 -44.19
C PRO A 830 29.07 -44.99 -42.88
N THR A 831 30.19 -44.47 -42.38
CA THR A 831 30.20 -43.47 -41.33
C THR A 831 30.89 -42.23 -41.88
N GLU A 832 30.16 -41.13 -41.99
CA GLU A 832 30.71 -39.83 -42.38
C GLU A 832 31.76 -39.39 -41.35
N GLY A 833 32.93 -38.97 -41.85
CA GLY A 833 34.04 -38.51 -41.03
C GLY A 833 34.79 -37.38 -41.72
N LEU A 834 35.23 -36.39 -40.94
CA LEU A 834 36.01 -35.25 -41.42
C LEU A 834 37.50 -35.49 -41.21
N LEU A 835 38.29 -35.44 -42.29
CA LEU A 835 39.75 -35.45 -42.25
C LEU A 835 40.27 -34.02 -42.47
N TYR A 836 40.93 -33.43 -41.47
CA TYR A 836 41.57 -32.12 -41.62
C TYR A 836 43.01 -32.28 -42.10
N THR A 837 43.35 -31.72 -43.26
CA THR A 837 44.73 -31.67 -43.79
C THR A 837 45.27 -30.23 -43.80
N PRO A 838 46.59 -30.01 -43.62
CA PRO A 838 47.16 -28.67 -43.46
C PRO A 838 47.27 -27.84 -44.75
N GLY A 839 46.85 -28.38 -45.91
CA GLY A 839 46.92 -27.69 -47.20
C GLY A 839 46.12 -28.41 -48.29
N ARG A 840 45.72 -27.67 -49.33
CA ARG A 840 44.88 -28.17 -50.44
C ARG A 840 45.59 -29.14 -51.41
N GLN A 841 46.87 -29.44 -51.23
CA GLN A 841 47.64 -30.38 -52.07
C GLN A 841 48.07 -31.61 -51.27
N THR A 842 47.13 -32.49 -50.98
CA THR A 842 47.40 -33.90 -50.67
C THR A 842 46.15 -34.66 -51.12
N GLU A 843 46.16 -35.13 -52.37
CA GLU A 843 45.25 -36.18 -52.85
C GLU A 843 45.61 -37.53 -52.22
#